data_AF-A0A959B0H7-F1
#
_entry.id   AF-A0A959B0H7-F1
#
_cell.length_a   1.000
_cell.length_b   1.000
_cell.length_c   1.000
_cell.angle_alpha   90.00
_cell.angle_beta   90.00
_cell.angle_gamma   90.00
#
_symmetry.space_group_name_H-M   'P 1'
#
loop_
_entity.id
_entity.type
_entity.pdbx_description
1 polymer ?
#
loop_
_entity_poly.entity_id
_entity_poly.type
_entity_poly.pdbx_seq_one_letter_code
_entity_poly.pdbx_strand_id
1 'polypeptide(L)'
;MKKLGNTLLFSFILWVAGAQNEGNIWYFGTMAGLDFSSGSPVQLFDGAIQAFQGCATANDANGNLLFYTNGGGRPPGPLTPSTGTIWNRNHQVMYDMQGAQGGGYSAAQSCIIIPRPGNPGKYLLFTMEEAEYNLGGAIAGQPQGRGLSYFEIDMSLNGGLGGVTIADQRLHVPAYENLTAIRHSNGQDFWILTVDASSGDFLVFLVNSAGVQPPLVQPNGLNNLLEGPVKASPDGAKIFIQEYLFDFNPTTGAISTPVNLPFSSSYSASFSPNSRYLYTAKNSLSTARFSQFDLQASDVAASRQELALLSNALCRGMQLAPDGKVYFLELPVPAQGLIQLSAIDCPNTAAPSLVHAIFSYTVTGLGFAMLPNFPDYLFADEGELEVELGPEQNLECNGDSVVLDAQNPGANYLWSTGDTTQTLRVVTPGAYSVTVSSNCGSNSDTVIVSSGMNLPPEVAIIGATFLCPGENTQLSAQTNENATFLWSTGETQASIVITVPGPYSLTATDQCGLSTVATTNINAQEAPAIEIEGPEALCPDESALLQALSDNATTYQWANGSTTPTATITGPGTYTVTAGNSCGTSDTSIIIVASPLPRVSIEGDSILCPGEEKVLRAVVEDAFEIQWSSGQRSPEALVTRPGSYEVTASNSCGTAIATTTLAPLGCPSCFYTPNAFSPNDDGRNDTFGPIAACAVSDFRFQVYSRWGALVFEATEPGHFWDGNFHGRPLPAGLYAWITTYQLGRESQIQKGEVLLVR
;
A
#
# COMPACT_ATOMS: atom_id res chain seq x y z
N MET A 1 -0.30 -10.32 -19.52
CA MET A 1 -1.17 -10.84 -18.45
C MET A 1 -1.64 -9.66 -17.61
N LYS A 2 -2.86 -9.15 -17.87
CA LYS A 2 -3.47 -8.05 -17.12
C LYS A 2 -4.20 -8.64 -15.92
N LYS A 3 -3.80 -8.30 -14.69
CA LYS A 3 -4.58 -8.57 -13.47
C LYS A 3 -5.47 -7.34 -13.22
N LEU A 4 -6.78 -7.48 -13.42
CA LEU A 4 -7.76 -6.58 -12.83
C LEU A 4 -7.94 -6.97 -11.36
N GLY A 5 -7.66 -6.04 -10.44
CA GLY A 5 -8.09 -6.14 -9.05
C GLY A 5 -9.50 -5.57 -8.93
N ASN A 6 -10.48 -6.42 -8.65
CA ASN A 6 -11.81 -5.99 -8.25
C ASN A 6 -11.78 -5.63 -6.77
N THR A 7 -11.80 -4.34 -6.45
CA THR A 7 -12.13 -3.85 -5.11
C THR A 7 -13.64 -3.90 -4.96
N LEU A 8 -14.14 -4.88 -4.19
CA LEU A 8 -15.54 -4.94 -3.77
C LEU A 8 -15.77 -3.86 -2.71
N LEU A 9 -16.43 -2.77 -3.10
CA LEU A 9 -17.02 -1.82 -2.16
C LEU A 9 -18.29 -2.47 -1.59
N PHE A 10 -18.24 -2.96 -0.35
CA PHE A 10 -19.44 -3.30 0.41
C PHE A 10 -20.13 -1.99 0.80
N SER A 11 -21.11 -1.56 0.01
CA SER A 11 -22.07 -0.54 0.44
C SER A 11 -22.99 -1.21 1.46
N PHE A 12 -22.70 -1.00 2.75
CA PHE A 12 -23.72 -1.11 3.78
C PHE A 12 -24.70 0.04 3.54
N ILE A 13 -25.81 -0.24 2.88
CA ILE A 13 -26.99 0.63 2.91
C ILE A 13 -27.54 0.48 4.33
N LEU A 14 -27.11 1.38 5.22
CA LEU A 14 -27.85 1.68 6.44
C LEU A 14 -29.21 2.21 5.99
N TRP A 15 -30.24 1.41 6.20
CA TRP A 15 -31.61 1.90 6.15
C TRP A 15 -31.77 2.84 7.34
N VAL A 16 -31.64 4.15 7.09
CA VAL A 16 -32.24 5.14 7.99
C VAL A 16 -33.74 4.97 7.82
N ALA A 17 -34.35 4.15 8.68
CA ALA A 17 -35.79 4.06 8.82
C ALA A 17 -36.26 5.40 9.38
N GLY A 18 -36.58 6.35 8.48
CA GLY A 18 -37.29 7.56 8.87
C GLY A 18 -38.64 7.16 9.47
N ALA A 19 -39.00 7.79 10.59
CA ALA A 19 -40.34 7.71 11.14
C ALA A 19 -41.37 7.91 10.01
N GLN A 20 -42.15 6.87 9.77
CA GLN A 20 -43.16 6.83 8.71
C GLN A 20 -44.34 7.71 9.18
N ASN A 21 -44.54 8.86 8.52
CA ASN A 21 -45.58 9.85 8.87
C ASN A 21 -47.02 9.33 8.67
N GLU A 22 -47.18 8.09 8.19
CA GLU A 22 -48.44 7.39 7.92
C GLU A 22 -49.41 7.27 9.12
N GLY A 23 -48.99 7.68 10.32
CA GLY A 23 -49.82 7.80 11.52
C GLY A 23 -50.08 9.22 12.03
N ASN A 24 -49.79 10.28 11.27
CA ASN A 24 -49.80 11.67 11.76
C ASN A 24 -51.16 12.27 12.09
N ILE A 25 -52.23 11.88 11.40
CA ILE A 25 -53.57 12.43 11.67
C ILE A 25 -54.47 11.31 12.19
N TRP A 26 -55.12 11.57 13.31
CA TRP A 26 -56.03 10.66 13.99
C TRP A 26 -57.43 11.26 14.00
N TYR A 27 -58.44 10.47 13.63
CA TYR A 27 -59.84 10.77 13.90
C TYR A 27 -60.47 9.62 14.68
N PHE A 28 -61.15 9.96 15.78
CA PHE A 28 -61.77 8.99 16.68
C PHE A 28 -62.97 9.57 17.41
N GLY A 29 -63.70 8.69 18.09
CA GLY A 29 -64.75 9.09 19.01
C GLY A 29 -65.87 9.89 18.34
N THR A 30 -66.21 11.01 18.95
CA THR A 30 -67.27 11.94 18.49
C THR A 30 -66.61 13.20 17.96
N MET A 31 -66.30 13.24 16.66
CA MET A 31 -65.63 14.37 15.97
C MET A 31 -64.28 14.79 16.58
N ALA A 32 -63.63 13.91 17.35
CA ALA A 32 -62.33 14.20 17.93
C ALA A 32 -61.23 13.83 16.94
N GLY A 33 -60.12 14.56 16.99
CA GLY A 33 -58.91 14.19 16.27
C GLY A 33 -57.64 14.80 16.84
N LEU A 34 -56.51 14.34 16.34
CA LEU A 34 -55.17 14.82 16.67
C LEU A 34 -54.33 14.94 15.40
N ASP A 35 -53.50 15.97 15.33
CA ASP A 35 -52.48 16.17 14.32
C ASP A 35 -51.09 16.21 14.96
N PHE A 36 -50.21 15.30 14.56
CA PHE A 36 -48.83 15.20 15.06
C PHE A 36 -47.81 15.88 14.14
N SER A 37 -48.22 16.50 13.04
CA SER A 37 -47.34 17.03 12.00
C SER A 37 -46.37 18.12 12.48
N SER A 38 -46.67 18.79 13.61
CA SER A 38 -45.79 19.79 14.24
C SER A 38 -44.74 19.22 15.21
N GLY A 39 -44.68 17.90 15.41
CA GLY A 39 -43.83 17.26 16.41
C GLY A 39 -44.38 17.32 17.85
N SER A 40 -45.52 17.96 18.05
CA SER A 40 -46.36 17.90 19.25
C SER A 40 -47.81 17.83 18.80
N PRO A 41 -48.66 17.05 19.50
CA PRO A 41 -50.04 16.85 19.06
C PRO A 41 -50.86 18.13 19.17
N VAL A 42 -51.71 18.38 18.18
CA VAL A 42 -52.71 19.46 18.14
C VAL A 42 -54.10 18.85 18.04
N GLN A 43 -55.05 19.32 18.85
CA GLN A 43 -56.45 18.83 18.77
C GLN A 43 -57.15 19.30 17.50
N LEU A 44 -57.87 18.38 16.88
CA LEU A 44 -58.77 18.62 15.76
C LEU A 44 -60.23 18.37 16.18
N PHE A 45 -61.15 19.14 15.60
CA PHE A 45 -62.59 19.08 15.89
C PHE A 45 -63.46 19.12 14.62
N ASP A 46 -62.84 19.05 13.45
CA ASP A 46 -63.43 19.15 12.11
C ASP A 46 -63.83 17.79 11.51
N GLY A 47 -63.47 16.69 12.19
CA GLY A 47 -63.83 15.34 11.77
C GLY A 47 -65.33 15.08 11.80
N ALA A 48 -65.80 14.19 10.91
CA ALA A 48 -67.20 13.77 10.82
C ALA A 48 -67.48 12.43 11.53
N ILE A 49 -66.47 11.84 12.19
CA ILE A 49 -66.57 10.51 12.77
C ILE A 49 -67.53 10.46 13.97
N GLN A 50 -68.27 9.36 14.04
CA GLN A 50 -69.03 8.92 15.20
C GLN A 50 -68.68 7.46 15.47
N ALA A 51 -67.87 7.23 16.50
CA ALA A 51 -67.41 5.91 16.92
C ALA A 51 -67.47 5.81 18.45
N PHE A 52 -68.07 4.74 18.98
CA PHE A 52 -68.04 4.46 20.41
C PHE A 52 -66.73 3.80 20.84
N GLN A 53 -66.24 2.83 20.07
CA GLN A 53 -64.98 2.16 20.32
C GLN A 53 -64.08 2.19 19.07
N GLY A 54 -64.03 1.10 18.29
CA GLY A 54 -63.08 0.97 17.21
C GLY A 54 -63.26 2.00 16.09
N CYS A 55 -62.14 2.48 15.59
CA CYS A 55 -62.03 3.32 14.40
C CYS A 55 -60.62 3.15 13.80
N ALA A 56 -60.40 3.63 12.59
CA ALA A 56 -59.09 3.63 11.95
C ALA A 56 -58.94 4.84 11.03
N THR A 57 -57.71 5.33 10.91
CA THR A 57 -57.33 6.43 10.01
C THR A 57 -56.18 6.00 9.12
N ALA A 58 -56.15 6.48 7.87
CA ALA A 58 -55.07 6.25 6.93
C ALA A 58 -54.46 7.57 6.49
N ASN A 59 -53.14 7.65 6.52
CA ASN A 59 -52.36 8.78 6.03
C ASN A 59 -51.40 8.32 4.94
N ASP A 60 -50.97 9.25 4.09
CA ASP A 60 -49.88 9.00 3.14
C ASP A 60 -48.50 9.11 3.83
N ALA A 61 -47.45 8.76 3.09
CA ALA A 61 -46.06 8.79 3.58
C ALA A 61 -45.56 10.19 4.00
N ASN A 62 -46.27 11.25 3.62
CA ASN A 62 -45.96 12.61 4.05
C ASN A 62 -46.80 13.03 5.28
N GLY A 63 -47.66 12.14 5.79
CA GLY A 63 -48.52 12.38 6.92
C GLY A 63 -49.84 13.09 6.61
N ASN A 64 -50.21 13.21 5.34
CA ASN A 64 -51.50 13.81 4.99
C ASN A 64 -52.62 12.77 5.09
N LEU A 65 -53.75 13.19 5.64
CA LEU A 65 -54.97 12.37 5.72
C LEU A 65 -55.39 11.88 4.34
N LEU A 66 -55.71 10.59 4.23
CA LEU A 66 -56.31 9.98 3.04
C LEU A 66 -57.81 9.76 3.26
N PHE A 67 -58.13 8.95 4.28
CA PHE A 67 -59.47 8.60 4.68
C PHE A 67 -59.49 8.05 6.12
N TYR A 68 -60.67 7.96 6.71
CA TYR A 68 -60.87 7.38 8.04
C TYR A 68 -62.26 6.72 8.12
N THR A 69 -62.47 5.90 9.13
CA THR A 69 -63.69 5.11 9.27
C THR A 69 -63.98 4.79 10.73
N ASN A 70 -65.25 4.62 11.07
CA ASN A 70 -65.71 4.04 12.33
C ASN A 70 -65.77 2.50 12.26
N GLY A 71 -65.32 1.91 11.14
CA GLY A 71 -65.19 0.47 10.95
C GLY A 71 -66.49 -0.29 10.74
N GLY A 72 -67.62 0.29 11.14
CA GLY A 72 -68.90 -0.38 11.13
C GLY A 72 -69.93 0.26 12.06
N GLY A 73 -70.99 -0.48 12.35
CA GLY A 73 -72.11 0.00 13.15
C GLY A 73 -73.30 -0.95 13.07
N ARG A 74 -74.41 -0.54 13.70
CA ARG A 74 -75.70 -1.26 13.63
C ARG A 74 -76.70 -0.44 12.81
N PRO A 75 -77.81 -1.05 12.33
CA PRO A 75 -78.94 -0.28 11.83
C PRO A 75 -79.36 0.80 12.84
N PRO A 76 -79.77 2.00 12.39
CA PRO A 76 -80.09 3.11 13.28
C PRO A 76 -81.13 2.71 14.34
N GLY A 77 -80.82 2.97 15.60
CA GLY A 77 -81.65 2.63 16.75
C GLY A 77 -81.47 3.62 17.91
N PRO A 78 -82.25 3.50 19.00
CA PRO A 78 -82.24 4.48 20.09
C PRO A 78 -80.88 4.66 20.79
N LEU A 79 -79.99 3.67 20.68
CA LEU A 79 -78.67 3.64 21.31
C LEU A 79 -77.51 3.66 20.30
N THR A 80 -77.80 3.67 19.00
CA THR A 80 -76.81 3.53 17.91
C THR A 80 -77.08 4.60 16.85
N PRO A 81 -76.48 5.79 16.98
CA PRO A 81 -76.79 6.93 16.13
C PRO A 81 -76.16 6.85 14.73
N SER A 82 -75.23 5.92 14.46
CA SER A 82 -74.50 5.85 13.19
C SER A 82 -74.36 4.43 12.64
N THR A 83 -74.52 4.33 11.31
CA THR A 83 -74.07 3.19 10.51
C THR A 83 -72.56 3.26 10.29
N GLY A 84 -71.96 2.16 9.82
CA GLY A 84 -70.57 2.17 9.37
C GLY A 84 -70.36 3.11 8.19
N THR A 85 -69.31 3.92 8.22
CA THR A 85 -69.02 4.91 7.18
C THR A 85 -67.51 5.03 6.96
N ILE A 86 -67.11 5.26 5.70
CA ILE A 86 -65.76 5.64 5.30
C ILE A 86 -65.85 7.10 4.83
N TRP A 87 -65.05 7.98 5.43
CA TRP A 87 -64.95 9.39 5.05
C TRP A 87 -63.62 9.65 4.35
N ASN A 88 -63.63 10.49 3.32
CA ASN A 88 -62.41 10.95 2.68
C ASN A 88 -61.73 12.09 3.48
N ARG A 89 -60.58 12.55 2.98
CA ARG A 89 -59.82 13.65 3.57
C ARG A 89 -60.55 14.98 3.73
N ASN A 90 -61.62 15.21 2.96
CA ASN A 90 -62.47 16.42 3.08
C ASN A 90 -63.65 16.20 4.04
N HIS A 91 -63.63 15.12 4.82
CA HIS A 91 -64.69 14.69 5.73
C HIS A 91 -66.03 14.41 5.04
N GLN A 92 -66.01 14.17 3.72
CA GLN A 92 -67.18 13.77 2.96
C GLN A 92 -67.30 12.25 2.97
N VAL A 93 -68.54 11.74 2.97
CA VAL A 93 -68.80 10.30 2.90
C VAL A 93 -68.26 9.74 1.58
N MET A 94 -67.27 8.86 1.68
CA MET A 94 -66.75 8.06 0.58
C MET A 94 -67.61 6.81 0.35
N TYR A 95 -68.05 6.18 1.45
CA TYR A 95 -68.88 4.98 1.41
C TYR A 95 -69.73 4.84 2.68
N ASP A 96 -71.02 4.51 2.53
CA ASP A 96 -71.94 4.20 3.63
C ASP A 96 -72.22 2.69 3.66
N MET A 97 -71.94 2.05 4.79
CA MET A 97 -72.11 0.60 5.01
C MET A 97 -73.56 0.21 5.32
N GLN A 98 -74.47 1.19 5.43
CA GLN A 98 -75.93 1.03 5.57
C GLN A 98 -76.37 0.18 6.77
N GLY A 99 -75.48 -0.04 7.74
CA GLY A 99 -75.73 -0.86 8.92
C GLY A 99 -75.78 -2.38 8.64
N ALA A 100 -75.49 -2.83 7.42
CA ALA A 100 -75.48 -4.24 7.02
C ALA A 100 -74.08 -4.80 6.74
N GLN A 101 -73.10 -3.91 6.56
CA GLN A 101 -71.71 -4.21 6.20
C GLN A 101 -70.75 -3.70 7.28
N GLY A 102 -69.49 -4.11 7.23
CA GLY A 102 -68.45 -3.66 8.16
C GLY A 102 -68.48 -4.39 9.50
N GLY A 103 -67.92 -3.74 10.51
CA GLY A 103 -67.79 -4.27 11.86
C GLY A 103 -68.85 -3.78 12.85
N GLY A 104 -68.59 -4.08 14.11
CA GLY A 104 -69.49 -3.81 15.22
C GLY A 104 -69.45 -2.40 15.77
N TYR A 105 -70.58 -1.90 16.28
CA TYR A 105 -70.62 -0.59 16.94
C TYR A 105 -69.81 -0.57 18.25
N SER A 106 -69.85 -1.67 19.00
CA SER A 106 -69.13 -1.85 20.27
C SER A 106 -67.86 -2.68 20.14
N ALA A 107 -67.40 -2.99 18.93
CA ALA A 107 -66.16 -3.74 18.75
C ALA A 107 -64.95 -2.84 19.10
N ALA A 108 -64.12 -3.30 20.04
CA ALA A 108 -62.97 -2.53 20.51
C ALA A 108 -61.94 -2.25 19.41
N GLN A 109 -61.69 -3.25 18.55
CA GLN A 109 -60.91 -3.13 17.32
C GLN A 109 -61.81 -3.40 16.10
N SER A 110 -62.83 -2.57 15.91
CA SER A 110 -63.80 -2.71 14.82
C SER A 110 -63.19 -2.67 13.41
N CYS A 111 -62.00 -2.11 13.26
CA CYS A 111 -61.29 -2.05 11.99
C CYS A 111 -59.79 -1.86 12.11
N ILE A 112 -59.07 -2.14 11.02
CA ILE A 112 -57.66 -1.75 10.83
C ILE A 112 -57.39 -1.54 9.33
N ILE A 113 -56.46 -0.64 9.00
CA ILE A 113 -56.13 -0.31 7.60
C ILE A 113 -54.67 -0.67 7.33
N ILE A 114 -54.42 -1.31 6.18
CA ILE A 114 -53.08 -1.54 5.64
C ILE A 114 -53.00 -1.11 4.17
N PRO A 115 -51.82 -0.70 3.66
CA PRO A 115 -51.63 -0.53 2.23
C PRO A 115 -51.79 -1.88 1.51
N ARG A 116 -52.27 -1.86 0.27
CA ARG A 116 -52.41 -3.07 -0.56
C ARG A 116 -51.04 -3.46 -1.13
N PRO A 117 -50.46 -4.62 -0.75
CA PRO A 117 -49.16 -5.01 -1.27
C PRO A 117 -49.15 -5.07 -2.81
N GLY A 118 -48.07 -4.59 -3.42
CA GLY A 118 -47.91 -4.52 -4.88
C GLY A 118 -48.83 -3.54 -5.62
N ASN A 119 -49.67 -2.76 -4.92
CA ASN A 119 -50.62 -1.83 -5.53
C ASN A 119 -50.57 -0.45 -4.86
N PRO A 120 -49.60 0.41 -5.22
CA PRO A 120 -49.48 1.75 -4.66
C PRO A 120 -50.77 2.56 -4.81
N GLY A 121 -51.16 3.30 -3.75
CA GLY A 121 -52.40 4.10 -3.74
C GLY A 121 -53.68 3.30 -3.45
N LYS A 122 -53.58 1.98 -3.28
CA LYS A 122 -54.69 1.15 -2.80
C LYS A 122 -54.49 0.71 -1.35
N TYR A 123 -55.59 0.55 -0.64
CA TYR A 123 -55.61 0.18 0.77
C TYR A 123 -56.64 -0.92 1.00
N LEU A 124 -56.36 -1.78 1.98
CA LEU A 124 -57.33 -2.74 2.51
C LEU A 124 -57.77 -2.27 3.89
N LEU A 125 -59.08 -2.13 4.05
CA LEU A 125 -59.73 -1.88 5.34
C LEU A 125 -60.33 -3.20 5.81
N PHE A 126 -59.81 -3.77 6.89
CA PHE A 126 -60.40 -4.92 7.55
C PHE A 126 -61.37 -4.45 8.61
N THR A 127 -62.50 -5.15 8.75
CA THR A 127 -63.56 -4.81 9.71
C THR A 127 -63.95 -6.03 10.52
N MET A 128 -64.26 -5.82 11.80
CA MET A 128 -64.51 -6.86 12.80
C MET A 128 -65.82 -6.63 13.56
N GLU A 129 -66.60 -7.69 13.72
CA GLU A 129 -67.83 -7.68 14.50
C GLU A 129 -67.58 -7.64 16.03
N GLU A 130 -68.54 -7.13 16.79
CA GLU A 130 -68.55 -7.21 18.25
C GLU A 130 -69.02 -8.58 18.77
N ALA A 131 -68.64 -8.94 19.98
CA ALA A 131 -69.05 -10.20 20.60
C ALA A 131 -70.57 -10.27 20.81
N GLU A 132 -71.22 -9.14 21.11
CA GLU A 132 -72.67 -9.04 21.25
C GLU A 132 -73.38 -8.68 19.94
N TYR A 133 -72.99 -9.31 18.82
CA TYR A 133 -73.50 -9.03 17.47
C TYR A 133 -75.03 -9.08 17.33
N ASN A 134 -75.72 -9.78 18.24
CA ASN A 134 -77.18 -9.91 18.25
C ASN A 134 -77.88 -8.88 19.17
N LEU A 135 -77.12 -8.08 19.92
CA LEU A 135 -77.66 -7.05 20.80
C LEU A 135 -78.30 -5.97 19.91
N GLY A 136 -79.61 -5.78 20.00
CA GLY A 136 -80.35 -4.89 19.08
C GLY A 136 -80.94 -5.58 17.84
N GLY A 137 -80.82 -6.90 17.73
CA GLY A 137 -81.45 -7.73 16.68
C GLY A 137 -80.42 -8.32 15.71
N ALA A 138 -80.63 -9.57 15.30
CA ALA A 138 -79.78 -10.23 14.31
C ALA A 138 -79.92 -9.56 12.93
N ILE A 139 -78.79 -9.29 12.27
CA ILE A 139 -78.78 -8.82 10.89
C ILE A 139 -79.30 -9.94 9.98
N ALA A 140 -80.23 -9.61 9.08
CA ALA A 140 -80.86 -10.58 8.19
C ALA A 140 -79.80 -11.30 7.33
N GLY A 141 -79.82 -12.64 7.34
CA GLY A 141 -78.85 -13.47 6.62
C GLY A 141 -77.50 -13.65 7.33
N GLN A 142 -77.32 -13.12 8.54
CA GLN A 142 -76.07 -13.18 9.30
C GLN A 142 -76.30 -13.68 10.74
N PRO A 143 -76.70 -14.96 10.92
CA PRO A 143 -77.11 -15.50 12.22
C PRO A 143 -75.97 -15.62 13.25
N GLN A 144 -74.71 -15.50 12.82
CA GLN A 144 -73.51 -15.52 13.67
C GLN A 144 -72.72 -14.20 13.57
N GLY A 145 -73.39 -13.10 13.18
CA GLY A 145 -72.77 -11.80 12.97
C GLY A 145 -71.94 -11.70 11.68
N ARG A 146 -71.26 -10.57 11.52
CA ARG A 146 -70.43 -10.25 10.35
C ARG A 146 -69.03 -10.86 10.39
N GLY A 147 -68.50 -11.25 11.54
CA GLY A 147 -67.16 -11.81 11.62
C GLY A 147 -66.08 -10.85 11.08
N LEU A 148 -65.06 -11.41 10.41
CA LEU A 148 -64.01 -10.66 9.73
C LEU A 148 -64.35 -10.45 8.25
N SER A 149 -64.35 -9.20 7.80
CA SER A 149 -64.50 -8.82 6.38
C SER A 149 -63.42 -7.80 5.98
N TYR A 150 -63.28 -7.55 4.68
CA TYR A 150 -62.46 -6.45 4.19
C TYR A 150 -63.10 -5.65 3.05
N PHE A 151 -62.63 -4.42 2.88
CA PHE A 151 -62.91 -3.53 1.77
C PHE A 151 -61.60 -3.21 1.05
N GLU A 152 -61.65 -3.04 -0.27
CA GLU A 152 -60.54 -2.44 -1.03
C GLU A 152 -60.91 -0.99 -1.36
N ILE A 153 -60.00 -0.06 -1.05
CA ILE A 153 -60.12 1.36 -1.33
C ILE A 153 -59.03 1.76 -2.33
N ASP A 154 -59.42 2.45 -3.39
CA ASP A 154 -58.52 2.98 -4.41
C ASP A 154 -58.50 4.51 -4.34
N MET A 155 -57.37 5.07 -3.90
CA MET A 155 -57.21 6.52 -3.74
C MET A 155 -57.05 7.27 -5.07
N SER A 156 -56.88 6.59 -6.20
CA SER A 156 -56.84 7.25 -7.51
C SER A 156 -58.21 7.70 -8.01
N LEU A 157 -59.29 7.19 -7.42
CA LEU A 157 -60.66 7.52 -7.78
C LEU A 157 -61.07 8.91 -7.27
N ASN A 158 -62.13 9.46 -7.86
CA ASN A 158 -62.78 10.71 -7.44
C ASN A 158 -61.82 11.90 -7.30
N GLY A 159 -60.84 12.01 -8.21
CA GLY A 159 -59.87 13.10 -8.21
C GLY A 159 -58.89 13.08 -7.02
N GLY A 160 -58.55 11.90 -6.51
CA GLY A 160 -57.65 11.74 -5.36
C GLY A 160 -58.38 11.69 -4.01
N LEU A 161 -59.71 11.70 -4.01
CA LEU A 161 -60.54 11.57 -2.80
C LEU A 161 -60.88 10.12 -2.46
N GLY A 162 -60.54 9.18 -3.33
CA GLY A 162 -60.71 7.75 -3.11
C GLY A 162 -62.12 7.22 -3.34
N GLY A 163 -62.21 5.90 -3.48
CA GLY A 163 -63.46 5.16 -3.62
C GLY A 163 -63.29 3.67 -3.31
N VAL A 164 -64.38 3.02 -2.89
CA VAL A 164 -64.40 1.59 -2.57
C VAL A 164 -64.56 0.76 -3.86
N THR A 165 -63.64 -0.16 -4.11
CA THR A 165 -63.63 -1.07 -5.27
C THR A 165 -64.07 -2.49 -4.93
N ILE A 166 -63.87 -2.93 -3.68
CA ILE A 166 -64.42 -4.16 -3.12
C ILE A 166 -65.09 -3.80 -1.80
N ALA A 167 -66.35 -4.20 -1.62
CA ALA A 167 -67.10 -3.91 -0.40
C ALA A 167 -67.44 -5.18 0.38
N ASP A 168 -67.15 -5.17 1.67
CA ASP A 168 -67.57 -6.17 2.66
C ASP A 168 -67.28 -7.63 2.25
N GLN A 169 -66.09 -7.88 1.69
CA GLN A 169 -65.68 -9.22 1.30
C GLN A 169 -65.42 -10.04 2.57
N ARG A 170 -66.32 -11.00 2.84
CA ARG A 170 -66.25 -11.86 4.01
C ARG A 170 -65.04 -12.80 3.95
N LEU A 171 -64.31 -12.90 5.06
CA LEU A 171 -63.18 -13.81 5.23
C LEU A 171 -63.49 -14.94 6.20
N HIS A 172 -64.08 -14.63 7.36
CA HIS A 172 -64.32 -15.63 8.39
C HIS A 172 -65.51 -15.29 9.31
N VAL A 173 -66.26 -16.32 9.73
CA VAL A 173 -67.38 -16.23 10.69
C VAL A 173 -67.47 -17.53 11.49
N PRO A 174 -67.66 -17.49 12.82
CA PRO A 174 -67.70 -16.30 13.67
C PRO A 174 -66.30 -15.84 14.11
N ALA A 175 -66.11 -14.52 14.20
CA ALA A 175 -64.91 -13.86 14.76
C ALA A 175 -65.34 -12.52 15.38
N TYR A 176 -64.80 -12.15 16.54
CA TYR A 176 -65.22 -10.94 17.26
C TYR A 176 -64.02 -10.24 17.94
N GLU A 177 -64.05 -8.91 18.02
CA GLU A 177 -63.18 -8.00 18.80
C GLU A 177 -61.64 -8.07 18.66
N ASN A 178 -61.03 -9.15 18.17
CA ASN A 178 -59.58 -9.30 18.05
C ASN A 178 -59.13 -8.95 16.63
N LEU A 179 -58.53 -7.78 16.39
CA LEU A 179 -58.04 -7.43 15.06
C LEU A 179 -56.76 -6.59 15.12
N THR A 180 -55.67 -7.16 14.63
CA THR A 180 -54.40 -6.45 14.42
C THR A 180 -53.75 -6.83 13.09
N ALA A 181 -52.74 -6.06 12.69
CA ALA A 181 -51.95 -6.27 11.50
C ALA A 181 -50.46 -6.23 11.87
N ILE A 182 -49.70 -7.17 11.31
CA ILE A 182 -48.26 -7.33 11.57
C ILE A 182 -47.55 -7.25 10.22
N ARG A 183 -46.45 -6.51 10.14
CA ARG A 183 -45.67 -6.43 8.91
C ARG A 183 -44.90 -7.73 8.71
N HIS A 184 -44.95 -8.31 7.52
CA HIS A 184 -44.15 -9.48 7.19
C HIS A 184 -42.66 -9.10 7.14
N SER A 185 -41.76 -10.03 7.49
CA SER A 185 -40.30 -9.82 7.44
C SER A 185 -39.73 -9.43 6.07
N ASN A 186 -40.53 -9.50 5.01
CA ASN A 186 -40.12 -9.11 3.66
C ASN A 186 -40.34 -7.60 3.41
N GLY A 187 -40.95 -6.91 4.37
CA GLY A 187 -41.23 -5.48 4.33
C GLY A 187 -42.26 -5.04 3.29
N GLN A 188 -43.03 -5.94 2.70
CA GLN A 188 -44.04 -5.60 1.68
C GLN A 188 -45.40 -6.19 2.01
N ASP A 189 -45.41 -7.42 2.54
CA ASP A 189 -46.62 -8.15 2.87
C ASP A 189 -47.01 -7.91 4.33
N PHE A 190 -48.24 -8.32 4.67
CA PHE A 190 -48.79 -8.17 6.01
C PHE A 190 -49.45 -9.47 6.46
N TRP A 191 -49.46 -9.69 7.76
CA TRP A 191 -50.32 -10.65 8.42
C TRP A 191 -51.50 -9.91 9.04
N ILE A 192 -52.72 -10.39 8.79
CA ILE A 192 -53.90 -9.98 9.54
C ILE A 192 -54.22 -11.08 10.54
N LEU A 193 -54.31 -10.69 11.81
CA LEU A 193 -54.51 -11.61 12.91
C LEU A 193 -55.82 -11.34 13.63
N THR A 194 -56.58 -12.42 13.82
CA THR A 194 -57.80 -12.47 14.63
C THR A 194 -57.93 -13.83 15.30
N VAL A 195 -59.06 -14.10 15.94
CA VAL A 195 -59.38 -15.34 16.63
C VAL A 195 -60.71 -15.89 16.12
N ASP A 196 -60.78 -17.21 15.93
CA ASP A 196 -62.06 -17.91 15.71
C ASP A 196 -62.88 -17.86 17.00
N ALA A 197 -64.08 -17.29 16.95
CA ALA A 197 -64.89 -17.10 18.15
C ALA A 197 -65.56 -18.38 18.67
N SER A 198 -65.48 -19.49 17.93
CA SER A 198 -66.00 -20.79 18.36
C SER A 198 -64.93 -21.62 19.05
N SER A 199 -63.72 -21.69 18.48
CA SER A 199 -62.63 -22.51 19.02
C SER A 199 -61.66 -21.73 19.91
N GLY A 200 -61.54 -20.42 19.72
CA GLY A 200 -60.50 -19.59 20.34
C GLY A 200 -59.15 -19.66 19.61
N ASP A 201 -59.05 -20.38 18.49
CA ASP A 201 -57.81 -20.52 17.73
C ASP A 201 -57.46 -19.23 16.98
N PHE A 202 -56.17 -18.96 16.83
CA PHE A 202 -55.70 -17.85 16.01
C PHE A 202 -55.94 -18.11 14.54
N LEU A 203 -56.38 -17.07 13.84
CA LEU A 203 -56.49 -17.02 12.38
C LEU A 203 -55.50 -15.98 11.85
N VAL A 204 -54.50 -16.45 11.10
CA VAL A 204 -53.41 -15.61 10.60
C VAL A 204 -53.45 -15.60 9.06
N PHE A 205 -53.95 -14.51 8.49
CA PHE A 205 -54.11 -14.34 7.05
C PHE A 205 -52.89 -13.65 6.45
N LEU A 206 -52.22 -14.27 5.48
CA LEU A 206 -51.22 -13.58 4.67
C LEU A 206 -51.91 -12.64 3.69
N VAL A 207 -51.48 -11.39 3.65
CA VAL A 207 -51.86 -10.42 2.64
C VAL A 207 -50.63 -10.09 1.83
N ASN A 208 -50.67 -10.46 0.55
CA ASN A 208 -49.60 -10.20 -0.40
C ASN A 208 -50.15 -9.59 -1.70
N SER A 209 -49.30 -9.40 -2.70
CA SER A 209 -49.66 -8.80 -3.99
C SER A 209 -50.80 -9.55 -4.72
N ALA A 210 -50.97 -10.85 -4.46
CA ALA A 210 -52.04 -11.65 -5.04
C ALA A 210 -53.40 -11.45 -4.33
N GLY A 211 -53.44 -11.00 -3.07
CA GLY A 211 -54.68 -10.95 -2.30
C GLY A 211 -54.51 -11.25 -0.82
N VAL A 212 -55.65 -11.29 -0.15
CA VAL A 212 -55.80 -11.97 1.15
C VAL A 212 -55.83 -13.48 0.89
N GLN A 213 -54.86 -14.21 1.43
CA GLN A 213 -54.75 -15.66 1.31
C GLN A 213 -55.60 -16.37 2.38
N PRO A 214 -55.94 -17.66 2.21
CA PRO A 214 -56.55 -18.45 3.28
C PRO A 214 -55.73 -18.42 4.58
N PRO A 215 -56.38 -18.46 5.76
CA PRO A 215 -55.68 -18.30 7.03
C PRO A 215 -54.88 -19.54 7.41
N LEU A 216 -53.78 -19.31 8.11
CA LEU A 216 -53.19 -20.31 9.00
C LEU A 216 -54.05 -20.36 10.26
N VAL A 217 -54.60 -21.54 10.57
CA VAL A 217 -55.33 -21.79 11.82
C VAL A 217 -54.36 -22.39 12.83
N GLN A 218 -54.18 -21.72 13.97
CA GLN A 218 -53.20 -22.12 14.97
C GLN A 218 -53.84 -22.18 16.36
N PRO A 219 -53.65 -23.26 17.12
CA PRO A 219 -54.21 -23.38 18.45
C PRO A 219 -53.64 -22.30 19.37
N ASN A 220 -54.50 -21.69 20.19
CA ASN A 220 -54.06 -20.67 21.15
C ASN A 220 -53.29 -21.27 22.35
N GLY A 221 -53.25 -22.60 22.48
CA GLY A 221 -52.55 -23.30 23.57
C GLY A 221 -53.23 -23.20 24.94
N LEU A 222 -54.47 -22.68 24.99
CA LEU A 222 -55.26 -22.45 26.19
C LEU A 222 -56.60 -23.19 26.11
N ASN A 223 -57.26 -23.34 27.25
CA ASN A 223 -58.62 -23.91 27.34
C ASN A 223 -59.68 -22.82 27.53
N ASN A 224 -59.42 -21.59 27.06
CA ASN A 224 -60.33 -20.45 27.13
C ASN A 224 -60.39 -19.72 25.78
N LEU A 225 -61.47 -18.96 25.58
CA LEU A 225 -61.58 -18.03 24.47
C LEU A 225 -60.75 -16.78 24.77
N LEU A 226 -60.12 -16.23 23.74
CA LEU A 226 -59.41 -14.97 23.80
C LEU A 226 -60.37 -13.85 23.36
N GLU A 227 -60.58 -12.88 24.24
CA GLU A 227 -61.54 -11.78 24.08
C GLU A 227 -60.85 -10.42 24.31
N GLY A 228 -61.33 -9.40 23.61
CA GLY A 228 -60.83 -8.02 23.70
C GLY A 228 -59.66 -7.71 22.76
N PRO A 229 -59.15 -6.46 22.78
CA PRO A 229 -58.08 -6.03 21.90
C PRO A 229 -56.84 -6.94 21.89
N VAL A 230 -56.32 -7.18 20.68
CA VAL A 230 -55.02 -7.81 20.44
C VAL A 230 -54.02 -6.75 19.98
N LYS A 231 -52.82 -6.79 20.54
CA LYS A 231 -51.71 -5.89 20.19
C LYS A 231 -50.53 -6.68 19.67
N ALA A 232 -49.84 -6.14 18.69
CA ALA A 232 -48.58 -6.69 18.20
C ALA A 232 -47.46 -5.71 18.52
N SER A 233 -46.27 -6.20 18.82
CA SER A 233 -45.11 -5.32 18.98
C SER A 233 -44.74 -4.65 17.65
N PRO A 234 -44.16 -3.44 17.67
CA PRO A 234 -43.75 -2.75 16.44
C PRO A 234 -42.81 -3.56 15.53
N ASP A 235 -41.92 -4.36 16.10
CA ASP A 235 -41.05 -5.30 15.37
C ASP A 235 -41.79 -6.56 14.84
N GLY A 236 -43.05 -6.73 15.24
CA GLY A 236 -43.90 -7.86 14.89
C GLY A 236 -43.53 -9.17 15.57
N ALA A 237 -42.59 -9.21 16.51
CA ALA A 237 -42.11 -10.44 17.13
C ALA A 237 -42.99 -10.93 18.30
N LYS A 238 -43.90 -10.10 18.81
CA LYS A 238 -44.74 -10.42 19.97
C LYS A 238 -46.20 -10.09 19.70
N ILE A 239 -47.10 -10.86 20.30
CA ILE A 239 -48.53 -10.58 20.35
C ILE A 239 -48.99 -10.62 21.80
N PHE A 240 -49.81 -9.67 22.21
CA PHE A 240 -50.42 -9.61 23.52
C PHE A 240 -51.94 -9.52 23.41
N ILE A 241 -52.64 -10.35 24.18
CA ILE A 241 -54.10 -10.37 24.27
C ILE A 241 -54.53 -10.85 25.66
N GLN A 242 -55.52 -10.17 26.26
CA GLN A 242 -55.96 -10.38 27.65
C GLN A 242 -54.84 -10.21 28.69
N GLU A 243 -54.12 -11.29 28.92
CA GLU A 243 -53.04 -11.44 29.89
C GLU A 243 -51.95 -12.39 29.40
N TYR A 244 -51.99 -12.74 28.12
CA TYR A 244 -51.11 -13.71 27.50
C TYR A 244 -50.23 -13.04 26.46
N LEU A 245 -48.92 -13.23 26.61
CA LEU A 245 -47.91 -12.83 25.66
C LEU A 245 -47.48 -14.03 24.84
N PHE A 246 -47.45 -13.88 23.53
CA PHE A 246 -47.04 -14.89 22.57
C PHE A 246 -45.84 -14.36 21.77
N ASP A 247 -44.94 -15.25 21.39
CA ASP A 247 -43.99 -14.98 20.31
C ASP A 247 -44.70 -15.18 18.97
N PHE A 248 -44.45 -14.27 18.03
CA PHE A 248 -44.89 -14.36 16.65
C PHE A 248 -43.68 -14.38 15.73
N ASN A 249 -43.69 -15.26 14.73
CA ASN A 249 -42.68 -15.25 13.70
C ASN A 249 -43.19 -14.46 12.48
N PRO A 250 -42.72 -13.22 12.24
CA PRO A 250 -43.20 -12.40 11.13
C PRO A 250 -42.85 -12.95 9.74
N THR A 251 -41.99 -13.96 9.65
CA THR A 251 -41.63 -14.63 8.39
C THR A 251 -42.60 -15.76 8.05
N THR A 252 -43.10 -16.48 9.04
CA THR A 252 -43.89 -17.70 8.83
C THR A 252 -45.33 -17.59 9.30
N GLY A 253 -45.65 -16.57 10.10
CA GLY A 253 -46.94 -16.42 10.76
C GLY A 253 -47.11 -17.32 11.98
N ALA A 254 -46.08 -18.07 12.40
CA ALA A 254 -46.18 -19.03 13.50
C ALA A 254 -46.32 -18.34 14.87
N ILE A 255 -47.16 -18.89 15.75
CA ILE A 255 -47.43 -18.40 17.11
C ILE A 255 -46.93 -19.43 18.14
N SER A 256 -46.25 -18.98 19.19
CA SER A 256 -45.74 -19.84 20.27
C SER A 256 -46.82 -20.25 21.27
N THR A 257 -46.45 -21.06 22.27
CA THR A 257 -47.25 -21.18 23.50
C THR A 257 -47.19 -19.86 24.30
N PRO A 258 -48.27 -19.48 25.01
CA PRO A 258 -48.31 -18.21 25.74
C PRO A 258 -47.50 -18.21 27.03
N VAL A 259 -47.04 -17.02 27.40
CA VAL A 259 -46.59 -16.65 28.74
C VAL A 259 -47.71 -15.85 29.42
N ASN A 260 -48.14 -16.27 30.61
CA ASN A 260 -49.12 -15.51 31.40
C ASN A 260 -48.43 -14.35 32.13
N LEU A 261 -48.95 -13.14 31.95
CA LEU A 261 -48.48 -11.93 32.61
C LEU A 261 -49.49 -11.50 33.67
N PRO A 262 -49.22 -11.76 34.97
CA PRO A 262 -50.18 -11.48 36.03
C PRO A 262 -50.42 -9.97 36.17
N PHE A 263 -51.60 -9.60 36.65
CA PHE A 263 -52.00 -8.19 36.86
C PHE A 263 -52.09 -7.34 35.58
N SER A 264 -52.33 -7.97 34.43
CA SER A 264 -52.58 -7.29 33.14
C SER A 264 -54.08 -7.18 32.83
N SER A 265 -54.44 -6.62 31.66
CA SER A 265 -55.83 -6.33 31.27
C SER A 265 -56.08 -6.52 29.78
N SER A 266 -57.30 -6.96 29.46
CA SER A 266 -57.76 -7.20 28.09
C SER A 266 -58.01 -5.97 27.23
N TYR A 267 -58.04 -4.75 27.79
CA TYR A 267 -58.49 -3.55 27.05
C TYR A 267 -57.52 -2.35 27.10
N SER A 268 -56.41 -2.48 27.83
CA SER A 268 -55.41 -1.41 27.94
C SER A 268 -54.03 -2.03 27.97
N ALA A 269 -53.48 -2.23 26.78
CA ALA A 269 -52.10 -2.64 26.60
C ALA A 269 -51.51 -1.98 25.35
N SER A 270 -50.20 -1.74 25.39
CA SER A 270 -49.42 -1.31 24.23
C SER A 270 -47.97 -1.63 24.46
N PHE A 271 -47.26 -1.98 23.39
CA PHE A 271 -45.81 -2.10 23.42
C PHE A 271 -45.16 -0.71 23.38
N SER A 272 -43.89 -0.63 23.79
CA SER A 272 -43.04 0.53 23.51
C SER A 272 -42.66 0.57 22.02
N PRO A 273 -42.35 1.76 21.47
CA PRO A 273 -41.84 1.91 20.10
C PRO A 273 -40.69 0.95 19.73
N ASN A 274 -39.75 0.72 20.65
CA ASN A 274 -38.62 -0.20 20.44
C ASN A 274 -38.93 -1.68 20.73
N SER A 275 -40.20 -2.02 20.94
CA SER A 275 -40.66 -3.39 21.24
C SER A 275 -40.10 -4.04 22.52
N ARG A 276 -39.29 -3.33 23.31
CA ARG A 276 -38.67 -3.87 24.53
C ARG A 276 -39.64 -3.97 25.70
N TYR A 277 -40.53 -3.00 25.88
CA TYR A 277 -41.42 -2.94 27.02
C TYR A 277 -42.86 -3.18 26.62
N LEU A 278 -43.61 -3.89 27.46
CA LEU A 278 -45.07 -3.99 27.37
C LEU A 278 -45.71 -3.21 28.52
N TYR A 279 -46.59 -2.29 28.17
CA TYR A 279 -47.42 -1.55 29.12
C TYR A 279 -48.80 -2.17 29.20
N THR A 280 -49.33 -2.29 30.41
CA THR A 280 -50.70 -2.72 30.67
C THR A 280 -51.33 -1.84 31.75
N ALA A 281 -52.65 -1.66 31.70
CA ALA A 281 -53.40 -1.02 32.78
C ALA A 281 -54.56 -1.90 33.24
N LYS A 282 -54.45 -2.44 34.45
CA LYS A 282 -55.50 -3.26 35.06
C LYS A 282 -56.54 -2.41 35.74
N ASN A 283 -57.71 -2.33 35.11
CA ASN A 283 -58.87 -1.68 35.65
C ASN A 283 -59.51 -2.49 36.79
N SER A 284 -59.93 -1.78 37.83
CA SER A 284 -60.84 -2.20 38.89
C SER A 284 -61.97 -1.16 39.00
N LEU A 285 -62.95 -1.38 39.87
CA LEU A 285 -64.23 -0.62 39.95
C LEU A 285 -64.14 0.88 39.60
N SER A 286 -63.13 1.60 40.09
CA SER A 286 -62.88 3.02 39.79
C SER A 286 -61.39 3.38 39.68
N THR A 287 -60.52 2.40 39.43
CA THR A 287 -59.06 2.61 39.39
C THR A 287 -58.42 1.87 38.23
N ALA A 288 -57.28 2.36 37.76
CA ALA A 288 -56.45 1.68 36.76
C ALA A 288 -55.00 1.57 37.28
N ARG A 289 -54.51 0.35 37.42
CA ARG A 289 -53.14 0.07 37.89
C ARG A 289 -52.23 -0.18 36.69
N PHE A 290 -51.28 0.72 36.45
CA PHE A 290 -50.34 0.64 35.33
C PHE A 290 -49.16 -0.25 35.69
N SER A 291 -48.77 -1.12 34.77
CA SER A 291 -47.61 -1.99 34.91
C SER A 291 -46.81 -2.05 33.61
N GLN A 292 -45.49 -2.13 33.76
CA GLN A 292 -44.51 -2.33 32.70
C GLN A 292 -43.88 -3.71 32.85
N PHE A 293 -43.60 -4.38 31.75
CA PHE A 293 -42.84 -5.63 31.69
C PHE A 293 -41.67 -5.45 30.73
N ASP A 294 -40.46 -5.89 31.11
CA ASP A 294 -39.28 -5.93 30.24
C ASP A 294 -39.29 -7.27 29.47
N LEU A 295 -39.50 -7.19 28.16
CA LEU A 295 -39.63 -8.36 27.29
C LEU A 295 -38.27 -9.00 26.96
N GLN A 296 -37.16 -8.34 27.31
CA GLN A 296 -35.80 -8.89 27.22
C GLN A 296 -35.34 -9.56 28.51
N ALA A 297 -36.11 -9.44 29.60
CA ALA A 297 -35.80 -10.14 30.84
C ALA A 297 -35.89 -11.66 30.67
N SER A 298 -35.02 -12.40 31.38
CA SER A 298 -35.04 -13.87 31.36
C SER A 298 -36.35 -14.45 31.90
N ASP A 299 -37.03 -13.72 32.78
CA ASP A 299 -38.40 -13.99 33.24
C ASP A 299 -39.23 -12.73 33.07
N VAL A 300 -39.96 -12.66 31.95
CA VAL A 300 -40.78 -11.50 31.59
C VAL A 300 -41.87 -11.25 32.63
N ALA A 301 -42.53 -12.29 33.16
CA ALA A 301 -43.60 -12.13 34.14
C ALA A 301 -43.09 -11.56 35.47
N ALA A 302 -41.91 -12.01 35.92
CA ALA A 302 -41.26 -11.51 37.13
C ALA A 302 -40.67 -10.10 36.97
N SER A 303 -40.40 -9.65 35.74
CA SER A 303 -39.88 -8.29 35.46
C SER A 303 -40.88 -7.16 35.73
N ARG A 304 -42.13 -7.49 36.11
CA ARG A 304 -43.21 -6.53 36.32
C ARG A 304 -42.80 -5.39 37.25
N GLN A 305 -42.90 -4.17 36.73
CA GLN A 305 -42.82 -2.93 37.51
C GLN A 305 -44.17 -2.24 37.54
N GLU A 306 -44.64 -1.87 38.73
CA GLU A 306 -45.81 -1.01 38.86
C GLU A 306 -45.40 0.45 38.69
N LEU A 307 -46.03 1.15 37.74
CA LEU A 307 -45.69 2.54 37.42
C LEU A 307 -46.52 3.53 38.24
N ALA A 308 -47.84 3.34 38.23
CA ALA A 308 -48.78 4.27 38.83
C ALA A 308 -50.14 3.61 39.11
N LEU A 309 -50.91 4.24 40.00
CA LEU A 309 -52.32 3.93 40.24
C LEU A 309 -53.17 5.15 39.91
N LEU A 310 -53.90 5.08 38.80
CA LEU A 310 -54.92 6.07 38.47
C LEU A 310 -56.16 5.84 39.32
N SER A 311 -56.66 6.89 39.96
CA SER A 311 -57.83 6.84 40.85
C SER A 311 -59.01 7.62 40.27
N ASN A 312 -60.22 7.14 40.50
CA ASN A 312 -61.48 7.70 39.99
C ASN A 312 -61.58 7.74 38.46
N ALA A 313 -60.83 6.87 37.76
CA ALA A 313 -60.89 6.73 36.32
C ALA A 313 -60.45 5.32 35.89
N LEU A 314 -60.96 4.89 34.74
CA LEU A 314 -60.53 3.69 34.04
C LEU A 314 -59.60 4.07 32.89
N CYS A 315 -58.63 3.21 32.59
CA CYS A 315 -57.81 3.33 31.38
C CYS A 315 -58.45 2.55 30.22
N ARG A 316 -58.43 3.08 29.00
CA ARG A 316 -58.80 2.37 27.77
C ARG A 316 -57.98 2.83 26.56
N GLY A 317 -57.91 1.98 25.54
CA GLY A 317 -57.49 2.37 24.20
C GLY A 317 -56.05 2.86 24.11
N MET A 318 -55.10 2.12 24.70
CA MET A 318 -53.68 2.45 24.57
C MET A 318 -53.23 2.32 23.09
N GLN A 319 -52.59 3.36 22.56
CA GLN A 319 -52.13 3.42 21.18
C GLN A 319 -50.81 4.18 21.07
N LEU A 320 -49.83 3.58 20.39
CA LEU A 320 -48.58 4.24 20.00
C LEU A 320 -48.85 5.37 19.02
N ALA A 321 -48.03 6.43 19.10
CA ALA A 321 -48.16 7.63 18.28
C ALA A 321 -46.83 8.06 17.63
N PRO A 322 -46.89 8.91 16.58
CA PRO A 322 -45.70 9.37 15.85
C PRO A 322 -44.66 10.15 16.68
N ASP A 323 -45.07 10.71 17.82
CA ASP A 323 -44.18 11.42 18.75
C ASP A 323 -43.45 10.47 19.73
N GLY A 324 -43.54 9.16 19.50
CA GLY A 324 -42.87 8.13 20.30
C GLY A 324 -43.55 7.84 21.64
N LYS A 325 -44.75 8.37 21.91
CA LYS A 325 -45.49 8.14 23.16
C LYS A 325 -46.56 7.07 23.00
N VAL A 326 -47.03 6.52 24.13
CA VAL A 326 -48.24 5.69 24.18
C VAL A 326 -49.38 6.52 24.73
N TYR A 327 -50.35 6.90 23.90
CA TYR A 327 -51.55 7.61 24.33
C TYR A 327 -52.61 6.66 24.86
N PHE A 328 -53.42 7.11 25.82
CA PHE A 328 -54.55 6.37 26.35
C PHE A 328 -55.66 7.29 26.83
N LEU A 329 -56.87 6.74 26.93
CA LEU A 329 -58.04 7.44 27.44
C LEU A 329 -58.24 7.17 28.93
N GLU A 330 -58.52 8.23 29.67
CA GLU A 330 -59.02 8.18 31.03
C GLU A 330 -60.52 8.45 31.04
N LEU A 331 -61.27 7.47 31.55
CA LEU A 331 -62.72 7.52 31.67
C LEU A 331 -63.09 7.71 33.15
N PRO A 332 -63.49 8.91 33.59
CA PRO A 332 -63.84 9.20 34.97
C PRO A 332 -64.95 8.29 35.51
N VAL A 333 -64.82 7.90 36.79
CA VAL A 333 -65.80 7.11 37.53
C VAL A 333 -66.18 7.86 38.82
N PRO A 334 -67.45 8.30 39.00
CA PRO A 334 -68.57 8.14 38.06
C PRO A 334 -68.38 8.96 36.77
N ALA A 335 -69.09 8.58 35.70
CA ALA A 335 -69.03 9.32 34.43
C ALA A 335 -69.51 10.76 34.61
N GLN A 336 -68.71 11.73 34.15
CA GLN A 336 -68.96 13.17 34.31
C GLN A 336 -69.14 13.92 32.98
N GLY A 337 -69.41 13.20 31.88
CA GLY A 337 -69.46 13.82 30.54
C GLY A 337 -68.10 14.34 30.06
N LEU A 338 -67.02 13.76 30.59
CA LEU A 338 -65.65 14.13 30.30
C LEU A 338 -64.84 12.87 29.99
N ILE A 339 -64.02 12.93 28.94
CA ILE A 339 -62.98 11.94 28.65
C ILE A 339 -61.66 12.70 28.52
N GLN A 340 -60.61 12.18 29.13
CA GLN A 340 -59.29 12.80 29.05
C GLN A 340 -58.35 11.93 28.23
N LEU A 341 -57.48 12.57 27.46
CA LEU A 341 -56.38 11.92 26.77
C LEU A 341 -55.10 12.16 27.56
N SER A 342 -54.40 11.08 27.85
CA SER A 342 -53.17 11.04 28.62
C SER A 342 -52.13 10.24 27.84
N ALA A 343 -50.86 10.28 28.28
CA ALA A 343 -49.80 9.51 27.64
C ALA A 343 -48.82 8.91 28.64
N ILE A 344 -48.21 7.80 28.24
CA ILE A 344 -46.95 7.32 28.79
C ILE A 344 -45.85 7.99 27.98
N ASP A 345 -45.10 8.86 28.64
CA ASP A 345 -43.95 9.55 28.08
C ASP A 345 -42.69 8.71 28.24
N CYS A 346 -41.81 8.77 27.25
CA CYS A 346 -40.56 8.02 27.20
C CYS A 346 -40.74 6.49 27.38
N PRO A 347 -41.66 5.85 26.64
CA PRO A 347 -42.00 4.45 26.80
C PRO A 347 -40.86 3.47 26.45
N ASN A 348 -39.78 3.93 25.80
CA ASN A 348 -38.61 3.10 25.53
C ASN A 348 -37.69 2.91 26.73
N THR A 349 -37.94 3.58 27.87
CA THR A 349 -37.05 3.58 29.05
C THR A 349 -37.56 2.66 30.18
N ALA A 350 -36.67 2.27 31.09
CA ALA A 350 -37.01 1.55 32.32
C ALA A 350 -37.76 2.40 33.37
N ALA A 351 -37.82 3.73 33.17
CA ALA A 351 -38.46 4.66 34.09
C ALA A 351 -39.36 5.66 33.33
N PRO A 352 -40.40 5.16 32.64
CA PRO A 352 -41.33 6.01 31.90
C PRO A 352 -42.18 6.83 32.87
N SER A 353 -42.74 7.94 32.38
CA SER A 353 -43.63 8.80 33.18
C SER A 353 -45.04 8.84 32.62
N LEU A 354 -46.05 9.00 33.47
CA LEU A 354 -47.43 9.21 33.04
C LEU A 354 -47.72 10.71 33.02
N VAL A 355 -48.17 11.20 31.87
CA VAL A 355 -48.65 12.57 31.68
C VAL A 355 -50.17 12.52 31.56
N HIS A 356 -50.84 13.07 32.55
CA HIS A 356 -52.30 13.01 32.66
C HIS A 356 -52.98 14.21 32.00
N ALA A 357 -54.14 13.97 31.40
CA ALA A 357 -55.06 15.00 30.91
C ALA A 357 -54.41 16.04 29.98
N ILE A 358 -53.57 15.58 29.05
CA ILE A 358 -52.99 16.38 27.96
C ILE A 358 -54.10 17.14 27.23
N PHE A 359 -55.18 16.42 26.91
CA PHE A 359 -56.38 16.97 26.32
C PHE A 359 -57.64 16.48 27.03
N SER A 360 -58.71 17.26 26.92
CA SER A 360 -60.01 16.98 27.53
C SER A 360 -61.12 17.14 26.51
N TYR A 361 -62.00 16.14 26.45
CA TYR A 361 -63.14 16.09 25.53
C TYR A 361 -64.43 16.07 26.34
N THR A 362 -65.28 17.06 26.12
CA THR A 362 -66.64 17.07 26.68
C THR A 362 -67.52 16.20 25.79
N VAL A 363 -68.21 15.23 26.39
CA VAL A 363 -69.04 14.26 25.67
C VAL A 363 -70.47 14.22 26.21
N THR A 364 -71.42 14.05 25.30
CA THR A 364 -72.83 13.81 25.63
C THR A 364 -73.16 12.34 25.41
N GLY A 365 -74.00 11.74 26.26
CA GLY A 365 -74.37 10.33 26.15
C GLY A 365 -73.24 9.39 26.56
N LEU A 366 -73.06 8.27 25.84
CA LEU A 366 -72.06 7.24 26.17
C LEU A 366 -70.60 7.64 25.86
N GLY A 367 -70.38 8.72 25.10
CA GLY A 367 -69.04 9.17 24.70
C GLY A 367 -68.34 8.16 23.80
N PHE A 368 -67.02 8.01 23.98
CA PHE A 368 -66.18 7.04 23.29
C PHE A 368 -65.16 6.41 24.25
N ALA A 369 -64.59 5.26 23.89
CA ALA A 369 -63.75 4.48 24.80
C ALA A 369 -62.49 3.89 24.16
N MET A 370 -62.23 4.08 22.86
CA MET A 370 -60.99 3.61 22.22
C MET A 370 -60.38 4.69 21.32
N LEU A 371 -59.06 4.60 21.12
CA LEU A 371 -58.31 5.36 20.13
C LEU A 371 -58.28 4.59 18.79
N PRO A 372 -57.87 5.22 17.67
CA PRO A 372 -57.80 4.53 16.39
C PRO A 372 -56.87 3.31 16.47
N ASN A 373 -57.29 2.21 15.84
CA ASN A 373 -56.49 1.01 15.75
C ASN A 373 -55.53 1.12 14.56
N PHE A 374 -54.23 1.07 14.84
CA PHE A 374 -53.17 1.11 13.85
C PHE A 374 -52.36 -0.18 13.86
N PRO A 375 -51.72 -0.54 12.73
CA PRO A 375 -50.57 -1.44 12.76
C PRO A 375 -49.42 -0.76 13.52
N ASP A 376 -49.02 -1.32 14.67
CA ASP A 376 -48.07 -0.66 15.57
C ASP A 376 -46.65 -0.51 14.97
N TYR A 377 -46.31 -1.23 13.89
CA TYR A 377 -45.05 -1.05 13.15
C TYR A 377 -44.87 0.37 12.59
N LEU A 378 -45.97 1.12 12.39
CA LEU A 378 -45.92 2.51 11.93
C LEU A 378 -45.19 3.42 12.93
N PHE A 379 -45.11 3.00 14.19
CA PHE A 379 -44.52 3.74 15.29
C PHE A 379 -43.29 3.02 15.87
N ALA A 380 -42.67 2.13 15.08
CA ALA A 380 -41.42 1.50 15.46
C ALA A 380 -40.32 2.56 15.56
N ASP A 381 -39.60 2.54 16.68
CA ASP A 381 -38.39 3.34 16.90
C ASP A 381 -37.24 2.37 17.14
N GLU A 382 -36.19 2.46 16.33
CA GLU A 382 -35.09 1.50 16.30
C GLU A 382 -34.04 1.74 17.40
N GLY A 383 -34.21 2.70 18.32
CA GLY A 383 -33.19 2.92 19.36
C GLY A 383 -33.58 3.76 20.58
N GLU A 384 -32.82 3.58 21.65
CA GLU A 384 -32.66 4.60 22.71
C GLU A 384 -31.81 5.76 22.15
N LEU A 385 -31.71 6.89 22.87
CA LEU A 385 -30.86 8.02 22.47
C LEU A 385 -29.37 7.60 22.44
N GLU A 386 -28.90 7.10 21.30
CA GLU A 386 -27.49 6.81 21.04
C GLU A 386 -26.78 8.05 20.49
N VAL A 387 -25.57 8.31 20.99
CA VAL A 387 -24.70 9.41 20.57
C VAL A 387 -23.38 8.78 20.18
N GLU A 388 -22.98 8.91 18.93
CA GLU A 388 -21.70 8.40 18.43
C GLU A 388 -21.07 9.44 17.49
N LEU A 389 -19.94 10.02 17.91
CA LEU A 389 -19.15 10.99 17.15
C LEU A 389 -18.20 10.31 16.15
N GLY A 390 -18.18 8.99 16.13
CA GLY A 390 -17.36 8.17 15.25
C GLY A 390 -15.91 8.04 15.74
N PRO A 391 -15.00 7.52 14.88
CA PRO A 391 -13.61 7.28 15.25
C PRO A 391 -12.84 8.60 15.47
N GLU A 392 -11.65 8.47 16.08
CA GLU A 392 -10.70 9.58 16.25
C GLU A 392 -10.41 10.31 14.92
N GLN A 393 -10.26 11.63 14.99
CA GLN A 393 -10.10 12.52 13.83
C GLN A 393 -8.72 13.18 13.84
N ASN A 394 -8.19 13.50 12.66
CA ASN A 394 -6.90 14.19 12.52
C ASN A 394 -7.05 15.49 11.73
N LEU A 395 -6.41 16.56 12.22
CA LEU A 395 -6.18 17.78 11.44
C LEU A 395 -4.82 17.64 10.75
N GLU A 396 -4.81 17.55 9.42
CA GLU A 396 -3.58 17.25 8.65
C GLU A 396 -2.73 18.50 8.40
N CYS A 397 -3.37 19.63 8.08
CA CYS A 397 -2.72 20.91 7.81
C CYS A 397 -3.07 21.99 8.85
N ASN A 398 -2.20 23.00 8.95
CA ASN A 398 -2.49 24.20 9.75
C ASN A 398 -3.68 24.95 9.15
N GLY A 399 -4.75 25.10 9.93
CA GLY A 399 -5.99 25.77 9.51
C GLY A 399 -7.09 24.81 9.05
N ASP A 400 -6.83 23.50 9.04
CA ASP A 400 -7.86 22.49 8.81
C ASP A 400 -8.95 22.54 9.87
N SER A 401 -10.11 22.00 9.50
CA SER A 401 -11.20 21.79 10.44
C SER A 401 -11.90 20.49 10.19
N VAL A 402 -12.28 19.80 11.26
CA VAL A 402 -13.24 18.70 11.21
C VAL A 402 -14.59 19.18 11.73
N VAL A 403 -15.67 18.64 11.17
CA VAL A 403 -17.03 18.85 11.68
C VAL A 403 -17.43 17.57 12.39
N LEU A 404 -17.57 17.65 13.71
CA LEU A 404 -18.15 16.59 14.53
C LEU A 404 -19.68 16.73 14.45
N ASP A 405 -20.41 15.63 14.30
CA ASP A 405 -21.87 15.62 14.21
C ASP A 405 -22.42 14.60 15.23
N ALA A 406 -23.31 15.06 16.11
CA ALA A 406 -23.94 14.21 17.10
C ALA A 406 -25.07 13.33 16.52
N GLN A 407 -25.52 13.59 15.29
CA GLN A 407 -26.49 12.77 14.52
C GLN A 407 -27.93 12.67 15.08
N ASN A 408 -28.32 13.44 16.10
CA ASN A 408 -29.65 13.35 16.75
C ASN A 408 -30.58 14.56 16.48
N PRO A 409 -31.06 14.81 15.24
CA PRO A 409 -31.80 16.02 14.88
C PRO A 409 -33.01 16.28 15.80
N GLY A 410 -33.16 17.52 16.26
CA GLY A 410 -34.23 17.92 17.19
C GLY A 410 -33.95 17.70 18.68
N ALA A 411 -32.82 17.07 19.04
CA ALA A 411 -32.37 16.99 20.43
C ALA A 411 -31.71 18.29 20.93
N ASN A 412 -31.42 18.35 22.23
CA ASN A 412 -30.63 19.42 22.82
C ASN A 412 -29.17 18.97 22.96
N TYR A 413 -28.22 19.83 22.61
CA TYR A 413 -26.79 19.52 22.62
C TYR A 413 -26.05 20.41 23.61
N LEU A 414 -25.04 19.84 24.27
CA LEU A 414 -24.06 20.57 25.04
C LEU A 414 -22.67 19.99 24.77
N TRP A 415 -21.88 20.69 23.94
CA TRP A 415 -20.51 20.32 23.67
C TRP A 415 -19.59 20.72 24.82
N SER A 416 -18.43 20.06 24.95
CA SER A 416 -17.38 20.43 25.92
C SER A 416 -16.85 21.85 25.73
N THR A 417 -17.07 22.44 24.55
CA THR A 417 -16.78 23.85 24.21
C THR A 417 -17.84 24.83 24.69
N GLY A 418 -19.00 24.35 25.14
CA GLY A 418 -20.19 25.13 25.46
C GLY A 418 -21.13 25.39 24.27
N ASP A 419 -20.82 24.87 23.08
CA ASP A 419 -21.72 24.95 21.91
C ASP A 419 -22.99 24.11 22.13
N THR A 420 -24.08 24.49 21.47
CA THR A 420 -25.40 23.84 21.57
C THR A 420 -25.98 23.45 20.21
N THR A 421 -25.21 23.53 19.12
CA THR A 421 -25.65 23.04 17.80
C THR A 421 -25.43 21.54 17.65
N GLN A 422 -26.14 20.90 16.71
CA GLN A 422 -25.96 19.47 16.42
C GLN A 422 -24.54 19.13 15.98
N THR A 423 -23.92 20.03 15.22
CA THR A 423 -22.58 19.87 14.69
C THR A 423 -21.61 20.83 15.37
N LEU A 424 -20.37 20.42 15.61
CA LEU A 424 -19.29 21.27 16.12
C LEU A 424 -18.14 21.32 15.11
N ARG A 425 -17.78 22.52 14.66
CA ARG A 425 -16.58 22.73 13.83
C ARG A 425 -15.36 22.91 14.73
N VAL A 426 -14.40 21.99 14.62
CA VAL A 426 -13.17 21.94 15.41
C VAL A 426 -11.97 22.30 14.55
N VAL A 427 -11.12 23.21 15.03
CA VAL A 427 -9.87 23.66 14.37
C VAL A 427 -8.61 23.46 15.25
N THR A 428 -8.80 23.00 16.49
CA THR A 428 -7.71 22.79 17.45
C THR A 428 -7.72 21.34 17.94
N PRO A 429 -6.56 20.66 18.02
CA PRO A 429 -6.47 19.34 18.62
C PRO A 429 -6.96 19.34 20.08
N GLY A 430 -7.64 18.28 20.49
CA GLY A 430 -8.20 18.12 21.83
C GLY A 430 -9.24 17.02 21.90
N ALA A 431 -9.67 16.69 23.11
CA ALA A 431 -10.82 15.81 23.33
C ALA A 431 -12.11 16.66 23.31
N TYR A 432 -13.06 16.27 22.48
CA TYR A 432 -14.36 16.91 22.34
C TYR A 432 -15.44 15.93 22.74
N SER A 433 -16.29 16.33 23.68
CA SER A 433 -17.46 15.55 24.06
C SER A 433 -18.73 16.31 23.76
N VAL A 434 -19.81 15.59 23.49
CA VAL A 434 -21.16 16.16 23.40
C VAL A 434 -22.06 15.40 24.35
N THR A 435 -22.85 16.12 25.14
CA THR A 435 -24.02 15.57 25.82
C THR A 435 -25.24 15.90 24.98
N VAL A 436 -25.92 14.87 24.49
CA VAL A 436 -27.20 15.01 23.81
C VAL A 436 -28.29 14.68 24.83
N SER A 437 -29.30 15.53 24.92
CA SER A 437 -30.41 15.36 25.84
C SER A 437 -31.75 15.55 25.14
N SER A 438 -32.68 14.68 25.49
CA SER A 438 -34.09 14.77 25.11
C SER A 438 -34.95 14.80 26.38
N ASN A 439 -36.27 14.88 26.22
CA ASN A 439 -37.20 14.74 27.34
C ASN A 439 -37.11 13.34 28.00
N CYS A 440 -36.45 12.37 27.35
CA CYS A 440 -36.38 10.98 27.77
C CYS A 440 -35.04 10.55 28.36
N GLY A 441 -34.07 11.45 28.44
CA GLY A 441 -32.77 11.19 29.03
C GLY A 441 -31.67 11.97 28.35
N SER A 442 -30.44 11.68 28.75
CA SER A 442 -29.25 12.25 28.14
C SER A 442 -28.22 11.16 27.96
N ASN A 443 -27.52 11.20 26.83
CA ASN A 443 -26.36 10.36 26.57
C ASN A 443 -25.21 11.24 26.09
N SER A 444 -23.99 10.71 26.11
CA SER A 444 -22.82 11.47 25.73
C SER A 444 -21.77 10.62 25.08
N ASP A 445 -21.05 11.21 24.14
CA ASP A 445 -19.87 10.59 23.53
C ASP A 445 -18.69 11.56 23.51
N THR A 446 -17.48 11.01 23.38
CA THR A 446 -16.23 11.74 23.34
C THR A 446 -15.35 11.25 22.21
N VAL A 447 -14.87 12.17 21.37
CA VAL A 447 -13.91 11.91 20.30
C VAL A 447 -12.62 12.69 20.53
N ILE A 448 -11.50 12.10 20.13
CA ILE A 448 -10.19 12.77 20.15
C ILE A 448 -9.90 13.32 18.76
N VAL A 449 -9.59 14.61 18.69
CA VAL A 449 -9.07 15.28 17.50
C VAL A 449 -7.58 15.51 17.71
N SER A 450 -6.73 14.88 16.89
CA SER A 450 -5.27 14.98 17.00
C SER A 450 -4.67 15.85 15.89
N SER A 451 -3.45 16.36 16.10
CA SER A 451 -2.68 17.00 15.01
C SER A 451 -1.86 15.96 14.28
N GLY A 452 -2.00 15.87 12.96
CA GLY A 452 -1.01 15.21 12.13
C GLY A 452 0.30 16.00 12.18
N MET A 453 1.43 15.32 12.42
CA MET A 453 2.73 15.89 12.07
C MET A 453 2.84 15.83 10.55
N ASN A 454 2.51 16.93 9.86
CA ASN A 454 2.79 17.01 8.44
C ASN A 454 4.30 17.23 8.23
N LEU A 455 4.95 16.29 7.56
CA LEU A 455 6.35 16.39 7.16
C LEU A 455 6.42 16.90 5.71
N PRO A 456 7.46 17.64 5.32
CA PRO A 456 7.63 18.04 3.92
C PRO A 456 7.73 16.81 2.99
N PRO A 457 7.31 16.93 1.72
CA PRO A 457 7.37 15.83 0.76
C PRO A 457 8.81 15.38 0.54
N GLU A 458 9.03 14.06 0.44
CA GLU A 458 10.31 13.52 0.00
C GLU A 458 10.34 13.61 -1.53
N VAL A 459 11.37 14.29 -2.08
CA VAL A 459 11.49 14.51 -3.52
C VAL A 459 12.88 14.16 -4.02
N ALA A 460 12.92 13.46 -5.16
CA ALA A 460 14.13 13.18 -5.93
C ALA A 460 13.91 13.54 -7.41
N ILE A 461 14.99 13.86 -8.10
CA ILE A 461 14.98 14.04 -9.56
C ILE A 461 15.58 12.77 -10.18
N ILE A 462 14.84 12.12 -11.07
CA ILE A 462 15.27 10.91 -11.79
C ILE A 462 15.38 11.19 -13.29
N GLY A 463 16.33 10.55 -13.96
CA GLY A 463 16.61 10.74 -15.39
C GLY A 463 18.09 10.55 -15.71
N ALA A 464 18.48 10.68 -16.98
CA ALA A 464 19.90 10.61 -17.34
C ALA A 464 20.64 11.86 -16.83
N THR A 465 21.83 11.66 -16.25
CA THR A 465 22.67 12.72 -15.67
C THR A 465 23.72 13.28 -16.63
N PHE A 466 23.65 12.89 -17.91
CA PHE A 466 24.52 13.36 -18.97
C PHE A 466 23.73 13.64 -20.24
N LEU A 467 24.29 14.51 -21.09
CA LEU A 467 23.70 14.89 -22.37
C LEU A 467 24.74 14.87 -23.48
N CYS A 468 24.44 14.15 -24.57
CA CYS A 468 25.27 14.10 -25.76
C CYS A 468 25.02 15.34 -26.66
N PRO A 469 26.02 15.83 -27.41
CA PRO A 469 25.86 16.99 -28.28
C PRO A 469 24.70 16.83 -29.27
N GLY A 470 23.74 17.77 -29.25
CA GLY A 470 22.61 17.79 -30.17
C GLY A 470 21.43 16.89 -29.81
N GLU A 471 21.51 16.14 -28.71
CA GLU A 471 20.40 15.31 -28.20
C GLU A 471 19.59 16.02 -27.10
N ASN A 472 18.54 15.37 -26.61
CA ASN A 472 17.79 15.79 -25.44
C ASN A 472 17.62 14.63 -24.46
N THR A 473 17.44 14.94 -23.18
CA THR A 473 17.11 13.96 -22.13
C THR A 473 15.88 14.43 -21.35
N GLN A 474 15.27 13.55 -20.57
CA GLN A 474 14.12 13.88 -19.73
C GLN A 474 14.52 13.73 -18.25
N LEU A 475 14.18 14.75 -17.46
CA LEU A 475 14.19 14.68 -16.00
C LEU A 475 12.76 14.57 -15.51
N SER A 476 12.53 13.71 -14.53
CA SER A 476 11.23 13.48 -13.90
C SER A 476 11.33 13.63 -12.40
N ALA A 477 10.28 14.20 -11.81
CA ALA A 477 10.08 14.27 -10.38
C ALA A 477 9.67 12.90 -9.85
N GLN A 478 10.26 12.47 -8.74
CA GLN A 478 9.82 11.33 -7.97
C GLN A 478 9.49 11.80 -6.55
N THR A 479 8.26 11.56 -6.11
CA THR A 479 7.79 11.91 -4.76
C THR A 479 7.11 10.71 -4.09
N ASN A 480 7.08 10.72 -2.75
CA ASN A 480 6.34 9.74 -1.94
C ASN A 480 4.84 10.06 -1.80
N GLU A 481 4.42 11.27 -2.15
CA GLU A 481 3.06 11.76 -2.05
C GLU A 481 2.69 12.72 -3.19
N ASN A 482 1.43 13.15 -3.24
CA ASN A 482 0.96 14.13 -4.22
C ASN A 482 1.50 15.52 -3.89
N ALA A 483 2.30 16.08 -4.79
CA ALA A 483 2.87 17.41 -4.66
C ALA A 483 2.70 18.22 -5.96
N THR A 484 2.75 19.55 -5.82
CA THR A 484 2.90 20.48 -6.94
C THR A 484 4.38 20.74 -7.21
N PHE A 485 4.74 20.97 -8.47
CA PHE A 485 6.13 21.06 -8.89
C PHE A 485 6.47 22.44 -9.46
N LEU A 486 7.70 22.90 -9.19
CA LEU A 486 8.31 24.06 -9.83
C LEU A 486 9.78 23.78 -10.12
N TRP A 487 10.12 23.64 -11.40
CA TRP A 487 11.50 23.47 -11.86
C TRP A 487 12.23 24.81 -11.93
N SER A 488 13.56 24.79 -11.85
CA SER A 488 14.43 25.99 -12.04
C SER A 488 14.25 26.67 -13.39
N THR A 489 13.71 25.94 -14.36
CA THR A 489 13.37 26.42 -15.71
C THR A 489 11.99 27.10 -15.78
N GLY A 490 11.17 26.99 -14.73
CA GLY A 490 9.86 27.64 -14.58
C GLY A 490 8.66 26.75 -14.87
N GLU A 491 8.86 25.55 -15.40
CA GLU A 491 7.82 24.56 -15.67
C GLU A 491 7.27 23.93 -14.38
N THR A 492 6.04 23.45 -14.46
CA THR A 492 5.32 22.84 -13.34
C THR A 492 4.87 21.39 -13.60
N GLN A 493 5.24 20.82 -14.75
CA GLN A 493 4.94 19.42 -15.06
C GLN A 493 5.85 18.47 -14.25
N ALA A 494 5.38 17.24 -14.02
CA ALA A 494 6.15 16.21 -13.33
C ALA A 494 7.42 15.76 -14.08
N SER A 495 7.62 16.19 -15.32
CA SER A 495 8.83 15.94 -16.10
C SER A 495 9.13 17.08 -17.07
N ILE A 496 10.41 17.33 -17.31
CA ILE A 496 10.91 18.35 -18.24
C ILE A 496 11.91 17.75 -19.23
N VAL A 497 12.01 18.34 -20.42
CA VAL A 497 12.98 17.97 -21.45
C VAL A 497 14.18 18.91 -21.37
N ILE A 498 15.37 18.34 -21.25
CA ILE A 498 16.64 19.04 -21.10
C ILE A 498 17.41 19.01 -22.42
N THR A 499 17.81 20.19 -22.87
CA THR A 499 18.60 20.39 -24.11
C THR A 499 19.94 21.09 -23.86
N VAL A 500 20.17 21.59 -22.64
CA VAL A 500 21.38 22.30 -22.25
C VAL A 500 21.94 21.69 -20.97
N PRO A 501 23.23 21.30 -20.91
CA PRO A 501 23.87 20.84 -19.69
C PRO A 501 23.90 21.93 -18.61
N GLY A 502 23.81 21.53 -17.34
CA GLY A 502 23.82 22.46 -16.21
C GLY A 502 23.05 21.95 -14.98
N PRO A 503 22.97 22.77 -13.92
CA PRO A 503 22.24 22.44 -12.71
C PRO A 503 20.73 22.64 -12.91
N TYR A 504 19.95 21.68 -12.42
CA TYR A 504 18.49 21.76 -12.38
C TYR A 504 18.02 21.52 -10.95
N SER A 505 17.07 22.34 -10.49
CA SER A 505 16.41 22.17 -9.20
C SER A 505 14.91 21.99 -9.38
N LEU A 506 14.31 21.18 -8.53
CA LEU A 506 12.88 20.95 -8.45
C LEU A 506 12.41 21.29 -7.04
N THR A 507 11.44 22.20 -6.93
CA THR A 507 10.70 22.43 -5.69
C THR A 507 9.41 21.61 -5.76
N ALA A 508 9.20 20.72 -4.80
CA ALA A 508 7.94 20.00 -4.60
C ALA A 508 7.24 20.57 -3.37
N THR A 509 5.97 20.93 -3.52
CA THR A 509 5.13 21.49 -2.44
C THR A 509 3.91 20.62 -2.22
N ASP A 510 3.70 20.17 -0.98
CA ASP A 510 2.55 19.34 -0.60
C ASP A 510 1.25 20.16 -0.49
N GLN A 511 0.16 19.47 -0.11
CA GLN A 511 -1.15 20.09 0.09
C GLN A 511 -1.22 21.08 1.26
N CYS A 512 -0.32 20.97 2.24
CA CYS A 512 -0.24 21.86 3.40
C CYS A 512 0.71 23.05 3.16
N GLY A 513 1.32 23.16 1.98
CA GLY A 513 2.24 24.23 1.62
C GLY A 513 3.68 24.04 2.11
N LEU A 514 4.05 22.85 2.61
CA LEU A 514 5.44 22.54 2.92
C LEU A 514 6.18 22.17 1.64
N SER A 515 7.40 22.70 1.49
CA SER A 515 8.19 22.53 0.27
C SER A 515 9.56 21.91 0.53
N THR A 516 9.97 20.99 -0.33
CA THR A 516 11.32 20.42 -0.39
C THR A 516 11.95 20.72 -1.74
N VAL A 517 13.27 20.94 -1.75
CA VAL A 517 14.04 21.19 -2.98
C VAL A 517 14.98 20.01 -3.25
N ALA A 518 14.86 19.41 -4.43
CA ALA A 518 15.84 18.47 -4.99
C ALA A 518 16.71 19.17 -6.04
N THR A 519 17.96 18.73 -6.17
CA THR A 519 18.89 19.26 -7.19
C THR A 519 19.58 18.11 -7.92
N THR A 520 19.88 18.31 -9.20
CA THR A 520 20.71 17.41 -10.01
C THR A 520 21.54 18.24 -10.99
N ASN A 521 22.66 17.69 -11.46
CA ASN A 521 23.49 18.34 -12.48
C ASN A 521 23.58 17.45 -13.72
N ILE A 522 23.29 18.03 -14.88
CA ILE A 522 23.43 17.37 -16.17
C ILE A 522 24.78 17.74 -16.76
N ASN A 523 25.66 16.77 -16.91
CA ASN A 523 26.98 16.97 -17.48
C ASN A 523 26.97 16.80 -19.00
N ALA A 524 27.75 17.59 -19.73
CA ALA A 524 28.00 17.31 -21.14
C ALA A 524 28.87 16.04 -21.25
N GLN A 525 28.56 15.14 -22.17
CA GLN A 525 29.40 13.97 -22.45
C GLN A 525 29.68 13.87 -23.95
N GLU A 526 30.96 13.76 -24.30
CA GLU A 526 31.41 13.59 -25.69
C GLU A 526 31.71 12.11 -26.00
N ALA A 527 31.86 11.79 -27.28
CA ALA A 527 32.41 10.52 -27.73
C ALA A 527 33.82 10.31 -27.15
N PRO A 528 34.26 9.07 -26.90
CA PRO A 528 35.52 8.84 -26.22
C PRO A 528 36.72 9.28 -27.06
N ALA A 529 37.68 9.95 -26.43
CA ALA A 529 39.05 10.08 -26.97
C ALA A 529 39.81 8.78 -26.67
N ILE A 530 40.57 8.28 -27.65
CA ILE A 530 41.24 6.99 -27.55
C ILE A 530 42.70 7.08 -28.04
N GLU A 531 43.61 6.55 -27.24
CA GLU A 531 45.04 6.37 -27.58
C GLU A 531 45.43 4.89 -27.39
N ILE A 532 46.49 4.42 -28.08
CA ILE A 532 47.00 3.05 -27.91
C ILE A 532 48.42 3.12 -27.33
N GLU A 533 48.64 2.44 -26.21
CA GLU A 533 49.97 2.20 -25.65
C GLU A 533 50.43 0.76 -25.92
N GLY A 534 51.72 0.60 -26.18
CA GLY A 534 52.36 -0.69 -26.45
C GLY A 534 53.79 -0.52 -26.95
N PRO A 535 54.54 -1.63 -27.16
CA PRO A 535 55.88 -1.56 -27.70
C PRO A 535 55.86 -1.16 -29.18
N GLU A 536 56.80 -0.32 -29.62
CA GLU A 536 56.91 0.12 -31.02
C GLU A 536 57.55 -0.95 -31.95
N ALA A 537 58.28 -1.91 -31.37
CA ALA A 537 58.93 -3.01 -32.08
C ALA A 537 58.84 -4.33 -31.32
N LEU A 538 58.84 -5.45 -32.04
CA LEU A 538 58.72 -6.81 -31.49
C LEU A 538 59.81 -7.73 -32.07
N CYS A 539 60.39 -8.59 -31.24
CA CYS A 539 61.29 -9.63 -31.73
C CYS A 539 60.49 -10.74 -32.46
N PRO A 540 61.12 -11.50 -33.38
CA PRO A 540 60.45 -12.61 -34.06
C PRO A 540 59.86 -13.60 -33.05
N ASP A 541 58.66 -14.11 -33.35
CA ASP A 541 57.92 -15.10 -32.56
C ASP A 541 57.53 -14.70 -31.12
N GLU A 542 57.75 -13.43 -30.72
CA GLU A 542 57.24 -12.90 -29.47
C GLU A 542 55.80 -12.38 -29.58
N SER A 543 55.18 -12.12 -28.44
CA SER A 543 53.86 -11.50 -28.36
C SER A 543 53.87 -10.34 -27.37
N ALA A 544 53.09 -9.31 -27.64
CA ALA A 544 52.95 -8.14 -26.77
C ALA A 544 51.47 -7.80 -26.54
N LEU A 545 51.22 -7.02 -25.48
CA LEU A 545 49.90 -6.48 -25.16
C LEU A 545 49.84 -5.01 -25.61
N LEU A 546 48.85 -4.68 -26.42
CA LEU A 546 48.44 -3.30 -26.68
C LEU A 546 47.32 -2.92 -25.72
N GLN A 547 47.34 -1.69 -25.22
CA GLN A 547 46.33 -1.14 -24.32
C GLN A 547 45.71 0.11 -24.94
N ALA A 548 44.40 0.10 -25.16
CA ALA A 548 43.63 1.27 -25.53
C ALA A 548 43.30 2.07 -24.26
N LEU A 549 43.76 3.33 -24.21
CA LEU A 549 43.49 4.27 -23.14
C LEU A 549 42.32 5.18 -23.52
N SER A 550 41.32 5.25 -22.65
CA SER A 550 40.20 6.18 -22.76
C SER A 550 39.54 6.39 -21.39
N ASP A 551 39.20 7.64 -21.07
CA ASP A 551 38.63 8.00 -19.76
C ASP A 551 37.14 7.66 -19.63
N ASN A 552 36.42 7.48 -20.75
CA ASN A 552 34.97 7.36 -20.78
C ASN A 552 34.42 6.38 -21.84
N ALA A 553 35.27 5.53 -22.44
CA ALA A 553 34.83 4.46 -23.33
C ALA A 553 34.27 3.27 -22.54
N THR A 554 33.14 2.75 -22.99
CA THR A 554 32.46 1.57 -22.41
C THR A 554 32.53 0.33 -23.30
N THR A 555 32.85 0.50 -24.58
CA THR A 555 32.99 -0.58 -25.55
C THR A 555 34.28 -0.45 -26.35
N TYR A 556 34.86 -1.57 -26.74
CA TYR A 556 36.07 -1.65 -27.57
C TYR A 556 35.88 -2.70 -28.66
N GLN A 557 36.46 -2.46 -29.83
CA GLN A 557 36.50 -3.41 -30.93
C GLN A 557 37.83 -3.28 -31.68
N TRP A 558 38.69 -4.28 -31.50
CA TRP A 558 39.95 -4.38 -32.22
C TRP A 558 39.77 -5.12 -33.54
N ALA A 559 40.60 -4.81 -34.54
CA ALA A 559 40.58 -5.51 -35.83
C ALA A 559 40.86 -7.03 -35.73
N ASN A 560 41.53 -7.48 -34.67
CA ASN A 560 41.76 -8.91 -34.38
C ASN A 560 40.55 -9.60 -33.71
N GLY A 561 39.44 -8.88 -33.49
CA GLY A 561 38.22 -9.38 -32.87
C GLY A 561 38.17 -9.23 -31.34
N SER A 562 39.20 -8.70 -30.69
CA SER A 562 39.16 -8.41 -29.26
C SER A 562 38.12 -7.32 -28.94
N THR A 563 37.38 -7.49 -27.84
CA THR A 563 36.39 -6.52 -27.34
C THR A 563 36.75 -5.92 -26.00
N THR A 564 37.98 -6.17 -25.53
CA THR A 564 38.52 -5.64 -24.28
C THR A 564 39.36 -4.39 -24.51
N PRO A 565 39.66 -3.58 -23.46
CA PRO A 565 40.58 -2.45 -23.56
C PRO A 565 42.02 -2.85 -23.92
N THR A 566 42.31 -4.15 -23.98
CA THR A 566 43.61 -4.68 -24.39
C THR A 566 43.49 -5.68 -25.53
N ALA A 567 44.57 -5.82 -26.31
CA ALA A 567 44.68 -6.79 -27.39
C ALA A 567 46.08 -7.39 -27.44
N THR A 568 46.17 -8.73 -27.51
CA THR A 568 47.44 -9.43 -27.72
C THR A 568 47.79 -9.46 -29.20
N ILE A 569 49.05 -9.14 -29.52
CA ILE A 569 49.61 -9.16 -30.87
C ILE A 569 50.75 -10.17 -30.94
N THR A 570 50.95 -10.81 -32.10
CA THR A 570 51.93 -11.90 -32.29
C THR A 570 52.90 -11.64 -33.45
N GLY A 571 53.02 -10.39 -33.90
CA GLY A 571 53.91 -10.02 -34.99
C GLY A 571 53.81 -8.52 -35.34
N PRO A 572 54.66 -8.05 -36.27
CA PRO A 572 54.60 -6.69 -36.78
C PRO A 572 53.35 -6.46 -37.64
N GLY A 573 52.82 -5.24 -37.64
CA GLY A 573 51.60 -4.89 -38.36
C GLY A 573 50.96 -3.59 -37.87
N THR A 574 49.84 -3.23 -38.49
CA THR A 574 49.01 -2.10 -38.06
C THR A 574 47.81 -2.62 -37.27
N TYR A 575 47.61 -2.11 -36.06
CA TYR A 575 46.53 -2.52 -35.17
C TYR A 575 45.60 -1.34 -34.92
N THR A 576 44.32 -1.50 -35.26
CA THR A 576 43.27 -0.49 -35.09
C THR A 576 42.28 -0.91 -34.01
N VAL A 577 41.79 0.06 -33.24
CA VAL A 577 40.70 -0.12 -32.27
C VAL A 577 39.65 0.98 -32.41
N THR A 578 38.40 0.55 -32.38
CA THR A 578 37.21 1.39 -32.22
C THR A 578 36.80 1.38 -30.76
N ALA A 579 36.68 2.54 -30.11
CA ALA A 579 36.06 2.65 -28.79
C ALA A 579 34.76 3.44 -28.85
N GLY A 580 33.79 3.09 -28.00
CA GLY A 580 32.49 3.74 -27.98
C GLY A 580 31.92 3.95 -26.59
N ASN A 581 31.02 4.92 -26.49
CA ASN A 581 30.13 5.14 -25.36
C ASN A 581 28.71 5.48 -25.87
N SER A 582 27.81 5.85 -24.97
CA SER A 582 26.43 6.24 -25.32
C SER A 582 26.32 7.44 -26.28
N CYS A 583 27.37 8.27 -26.39
CA CYS A 583 27.38 9.48 -27.22
C CYS A 583 28.09 9.29 -28.58
N GLY A 584 28.69 8.13 -28.86
CA GLY A 584 29.30 7.84 -30.16
C GLY A 584 30.55 6.95 -30.07
N THR A 585 31.28 6.87 -31.19
CA THR A 585 32.47 6.04 -31.36
C THR A 585 33.64 6.82 -31.96
N SER A 586 34.87 6.43 -31.61
CA SER A 586 36.12 6.95 -32.15
C SER A 586 37.08 5.82 -32.50
N ASP A 587 37.92 6.02 -33.53
CA ASP A 587 38.89 5.04 -34.02
C ASP A 587 40.32 5.58 -33.94
N THR A 588 41.29 4.71 -33.65
CA THR A 588 42.73 5.01 -33.74
C THR A 588 43.56 3.78 -34.14
N SER A 589 44.85 3.96 -34.44
CA SER A 589 45.74 2.89 -34.90
C SER A 589 47.20 3.07 -34.45
N ILE A 590 47.91 1.95 -34.22
CA ILE A 590 49.35 1.90 -33.95
C ILE A 590 50.06 0.97 -34.96
N ILE A 591 51.32 1.26 -35.29
CA ILE A 591 52.15 0.47 -36.21
C ILE A 591 53.30 -0.17 -35.41
N ILE A 592 53.44 -1.48 -35.50
CA ILE A 592 54.51 -2.25 -34.85
C ILE A 592 55.48 -2.77 -35.89
N VAL A 593 56.78 -2.53 -35.70
CA VAL A 593 57.85 -2.97 -36.61
C VAL A 593 58.62 -4.19 -36.06
N ALA A 594 59.30 -4.92 -36.93
CA ALA A 594 60.13 -6.06 -36.50
C ALA A 594 61.50 -5.58 -35.99
N SER A 595 61.94 -6.12 -34.85
CA SER A 595 63.27 -5.87 -34.31
C SER A 595 64.28 -6.93 -34.82
N PRO A 596 65.49 -6.54 -35.29
CA PRO A 596 66.43 -7.48 -35.92
C PRO A 596 67.17 -8.40 -34.93
N LEU A 597 67.55 -9.60 -35.39
CA LEU A 597 68.47 -10.52 -34.68
C LEU A 597 69.94 -10.08 -34.90
N PRO A 598 70.82 -10.26 -33.90
CA PRO A 598 72.22 -9.84 -34.02
C PRO A 598 72.99 -10.72 -35.01
N ARG A 599 74.08 -10.19 -35.58
CA ARG A 599 75.00 -10.92 -36.46
C ARG A 599 76.45 -10.64 -36.08
N VAL A 600 77.33 -11.64 -36.22
CA VAL A 600 78.77 -11.51 -35.92
C VAL A 600 79.66 -12.35 -36.83
N SER A 601 80.85 -11.83 -37.15
CA SER A 601 81.95 -12.54 -37.85
C SER A 601 83.32 -12.12 -37.31
N ILE A 602 84.36 -12.96 -37.48
CA ILE A 602 85.74 -12.66 -37.05
C ILE A 602 86.65 -12.44 -38.26
N GLU A 603 87.44 -11.36 -38.24
CA GLU A 603 88.44 -11.00 -39.25
C GLU A 603 89.88 -11.05 -38.66
N GLY A 604 90.85 -11.52 -39.48
CA GLY A 604 92.27 -11.60 -39.12
C GLY A 604 93.02 -12.77 -39.77
N ASP A 605 94.35 -12.71 -39.77
CA ASP A 605 95.23 -13.78 -40.30
C ASP A 605 95.42 -14.93 -39.28
N SER A 606 95.67 -16.16 -39.74
CA SER A 606 95.58 -17.40 -38.97
C SER A 606 96.89 -17.92 -38.32
N ILE A 607 97.96 -17.13 -38.28
CA ILE A 607 99.28 -17.54 -37.74
C ILE A 607 99.71 -16.68 -36.53
N LEU A 608 100.32 -17.30 -35.50
CA LEU A 608 100.91 -16.62 -34.34
C LEU A 608 102.20 -17.32 -33.87
N CYS A 609 103.35 -16.63 -33.94
CA CYS A 609 104.66 -17.19 -33.57
C CYS A 609 104.98 -17.03 -32.06
N PRO A 610 105.87 -17.87 -31.47
CA PRO A 610 106.20 -17.80 -30.05
C PRO A 610 106.81 -16.44 -29.66
N GLY A 611 106.17 -15.74 -28.71
CA GLY A 611 106.59 -14.43 -28.24
C GLY A 611 105.95 -13.24 -28.97
N GLU A 612 105.11 -13.48 -29.98
CA GLU A 612 104.31 -12.45 -30.64
C GLU A 612 102.92 -12.31 -29.99
N GLU A 613 102.32 -11.12 -30.14
CA GLU A 613 100.92 -10.85 -29.78
C GLU A 613 100.14 -10.47 -31.05
N LYS A 614 98.87 -10.88 -31.15
CA LYS A 614 98.00 -10.59 -32.30
C LYS A 614 96.62 -10.13 -31.86
N VAL A 615 95.97 -9.31 -32.69
CA VAL A 615 94.62 -8.81 -32.44
C VAL A 615 93.64 -9.43 -33.44
N LEU A 616 92.62 -10.12 -32.95
CA LEU A 616 91.46 -10.55 -33.72
C LEU A 616 90.38 -9.47 -33.67
N ARG A 617 89.66 -9.25 -34.78
CA ARG A 617 88.57 -8.26 -34.85
C ARG A 617 87.23 -8.95 -35.10
N ALA A 618 86.24 -8.67 -34.26
CA ALA A 618 84.85 -9.05 -34.48
C ALA A 618 84.10 -7.91 -35.18
N VAL A 619 83.41 -8.24 -36.28
CA VAL A 619 82.46 -7.35 -36.96
C VAL A 619 81.07 -7.76 -36.50
N VAL A 620 80.35 -6.84 -35.87
CA VAL A 620 79.00 -7.06 -35.32
C VAL A 620 77.98 -6.13 -35.96
N GLU A 621 76.77 -6.64 -36.19
CA GLU A 621 75.59 -5.88 -36.59
C GLU A 621 74.44 -6.19 -35.63
N ASP A 622 73.62 -5.18 -35.32
CA ASP A 622 72.43 -5.28 -34.46
C ASP A 622 72.67 -5.92 -33.09
N ALA A 623 73.90 -5.85 -32.55
CA ALA A 623 74.29 -6.35 -31.22
C ALA A 623 74.84 -5.21 -30.35
N PHE A 624 74.52 -5.22 -29.05
CA PHE A 624 75.06 -4.27 -28.08
C PHE A 624 75.99 -4.92 -27.05
N GLU A 625 76.04 -6.25 -26.99
CA GLU A 625 76.95 -7.01 -26.14
C GLU A 625 77.85 -7.92 -26.98
N ILE A 626 79.12 -8.02 -26.59
CA ILE A 626 80.13 -8.88 -27.22
C ILE A 626 80.93 -9.58 -26.13
N GLN A 627 81.19 -10.88 -26.29
CA GLN A 627 82.07 -11.63 -25.41
C GLN A 627 82.87 -12.68 -26.18
N TRP A 628 84.18 -12.65 -26.02
CA TRP A 628 85.10 -13.66 -26.54
C TRP A 628 85.25 -14.83 -25.55
N SER A 629 85.58 -16.02 -26.06
CA SER A 629 85.95 -17.20 -25.26
C SER A 629 87.18 -16.97 -24.39
N SER A 630 88.03 -15.98 -24.73
CA SER A 630 89.15 -15.51 -23.91
C SER A 630 88.72 -14.67 -22.69
N GLY A 631 87.44 -14.31 -22.60
CA GLY A 631 86.88 -13.43 -21.56
C GLY A 631 86.89 -11.93 -21.92
N GLN A 632 87.45 -11.55 -23.07
CA GLN A 632 87.46 -10.16 -23.53
C GLN A 632 86.06 -9.74 -24.01
N ARG A 633 85.69 -8.47 -23.81
CA ARG A 633 84.37 -7.89 -24.17
C ARG A 633 84.46 -6.72 -25.16
N SER A 634 85.56 -6.66 -25.88
CA SER A 634 85.83 -5.63 -26.90
C SER A 634 85.64 -6.25 -28.29
N PRO A 635 85.26 -5.46 -29.32
CA PRO A 635 85.34 -5.90 -30.72
C PRO A 635 86.76 -6.37 -31.11
N GLU A 636 87.79 -5.96 -30.38
CA GLU A 636 89.17 -6.42 -30.56
C GLU A 636 89.60 -7.34 -29.42
N ALA A 637 90.16 -8.50 -29.76
CA ALA A 637 90.69 -9.47 -28.82
C ALA A 637 92.20 -9.68 -29.02
N LEU A 638 93.01 -9.31 -28.01
CA LEU A 638 94.44 -9.59 -27.99
C LEU A 638 94.70 -11.05 -27.58
N VAL A 639 95.44 -11.77 -28.41
CA VAL A 639 95.74 -13.19 -28.26
C VAL A 639 97.24 -13.45 -28.35
N THR A 640 97.76 -14.23 -27.42
CA THR A 640 99.20 -14.49 -27.23
C THR A 640 99.56 -15.97 -27.31
N ARG A 641 98.56 -16.83 -27.59
CA ARG A 641 98.73 -18.28 -27.72
C ARG A 641 97.95 -18.80 -28.94
N PRO A 642 98.51 -19.73 -29.72
CA PRO A 642 97.75 -20.47 -30.73
C PRO A 642 96.55 -21.20 -30.10
N GLY A 643 95.41 -21.23 -30.78
CA GLY A 643 94.16 -21.81 -30.25
C GLY A 643 92.91 -21.39 -31.03
N SER A 644 91.74 -21.91 -30.62
CA SER A 644 90.42 -21.53 -31.14
C SER A 644 89.81 -20.42 -30.30
N TYR A 645 89.28 -19.39 -30.98
CA TYR A 645 88.67 -18.22 -30.39
C TYR A 645 87.24 -18.07 -30.93
N GLU A 646 86.28 -17.98 -30.01
CA GLU A 646 84.86 -17.78 -30.31
C GLU A 646 84.44 -16.40 -29.81
N VAL A 647 83.56 -15.73 -30.56
CA VAL A 647 82.91 -14.48 -30.15
C VAL A 647 81.39 -14.67 -30.19
N THR A 648 80.74 -14.28 -29.11
CA THR A 648 79.28 -14.22 -29.00
C THR A 648 78.85 -12.75 -29.00
N ALA A 649 77.91 -12.40 -29.87
CA ALA A 649 77.28 -11.09 -29.92
C ALA A 649 75.78 -11.21 -29.59
N SER A 650 75.26 -10.34 -28.73
CA SER A 650 73.88 -10.40 -28.24
C SER A 650 73.15 -9.06 -28.29
N ASN A 651 71.84 -9.12 -28.49
CA ASN A 651 70.90 -8.02 -28.29
C ASN A 651 69.66 -8.49 -27.52
N SER A 652 68.63 -7.65 -27.41
CA SER A 652 67.38 -7.97 -26.72
C SER A 652 66.56 -9.08 -27.39
N CYS A 653 66.78 -9.35 -28.67
CA CYS A 653 66.08 -10.37 -29.45
C CYS A 653 66.82 -11.72 -29.54
N GLY A 654 68.12 -11.79 -29.21
CA GLY A 654 68.85 -13.07 -29.25
C GLY A 654 70.36 -12.95 -29.27
N THR A 655 71.02 -14.03 -29.69
CA THR A 655 72.48 -14.15 -29.75
C THR A 655 72.97 -14.74 -31.08
N ALA A 656 74.16 -14.33 -31.51
CA ALA A 656 74.88 -14.86 -32.67
C ALA A 656 76.33 -15.19 -32.27
N ILE A 657 76.93 -16.18 -32.92
CA ILE A 657 78.25 -16.72 -32.57
C ILE A 657 79.14 -16.87 -33.81
N ALA A 658 80.43 -16.55 -33.70
CA ALA A 658 81.45 -16.80 -34.72
C ALA A 658 82.76 -17.36 -34.12
N THR A 659 83.54 -18.14 -34.88
CA THR A 659 84.76 -18.82 -34.38
C THR A 659 85.92 -18.76 -35.38
N THR A 660 87.17 -18.66 -34.90
CA THR A 660 88.42 -18.73 -35.71
C THR A 660 89.57 -19.47 -34.98
N THR A 661 90.61 -19.93 -35.69
CA THR A 661 91.74 -20.70 -35.12
C THR A 661 93.11 -20.18 -35.57
N LEU A 662 94.10 -20.08 -34.65
CA LEU A 662 95.49 -19.64 -34.92
C LEU A 662 96.55 -20.76 -34.77
N ALA A 663 97.56 -20.83 -35.68
CA ALA A 663 98.59 -21.90 -35.74
C ALA A 663 100.09 -21.42 -35.63
N PRO A 664 101.06 -22.23 -35.12
CA PRO A 664 102.44 -21.79 -34.80
C PRO A 664 103.63 -22.14 -35.75
N LEU A 665 103.46 -22.66 -36.96
CA LEU A 665 104.59 -23.11 -37.83
C LEU A 665 105.37 -21.93 -38.51
N GLY A 666 106.69 -21.73 -38.27
CA GLY A 666 107.60 -20.94 -39.16
C GLY A 666 108.69 -19.93 -38.63
N CYS A 667 109.54 -20.18 -37.60
CA CYS A 667 110.53 -19.19 -37.01
C CYS A 667 112.08 -19.50 -37.16
N PRO A 668 113.07 -18.54 -37.15
CA PRO A 668 114.57 -18.74 -37.29
C PRO A 668 115.44 -18.97 -35.97
N SER A 669 116.72 -19.44 -36.06
CA SER A 669 117.61 -20.18 -35.06
C SER A 669 118.21 -19.51 -33.77
N CYS A 670 118.84 -20.30 -32.84
CA CYS A 670 119.00 -20.04 -31.37
C CYS A 670 120.29 -19.42 -30.74
N PHE A 671 121.37 -19.02 -31.45
CA PHE A 671 122.59 -18.44 -30.84
C PHE A 671 123.08 -17.18 -31.58
N TYR A 672 123.34 -16.09 -30.86
CA TYR A 672 123.62 -14.77 -31.44
C TYR A 672 124.65 -13.96 -30.62
N THR A 673 125.63 -13.32 -31.28
CA THR A 673 126.60 -12.42 -30.63
C THR A 673 126.57 -11.04 -31.29
N PRO A 674 126.37 -9.93 -30.54
CA PRO A 674 126.44 -8.57 -31.06
C PRO A 674 127.83 -8.22 -31.61
N ASN A 675 127.98 -7.09 -32.31
CA ASN A 675 129.25 -6.64 -32.90
C ASN A 675 129.73 -5.25 -32.43
N ALA A 676 128.97 -4.56 -31.59
CA ALA A 676 129.35 -3.31 -30.94
C ALA A 676 128.59 -3.12 -29.64
N PHE A 677 129.14 -2.34 -28.71
CA PHE A 677 128.47 -1.96 -27.46
C PHE A 677 129.03 -0.62 -26.93
N SER A 678 128.26 0.05 -26.08
CA SER A 678 128.53 1.41 -25.58
C SER A 678 128.31 1.49 -24.07
N PRO A 679 129.33 1.18 -23.23
CA PRO A 679 129.20 1.25 -21.78
C PRO A 679 129.14 2.70 -21.31
N ASN A 680 127.92 3.26 -21.28
CA ASN A 680 127.59 4.63 -20.89
C ASN A 680 126.57 4.69 -19.72
N ASP A 681 126.20 3.54 -19.15
CA ASP A 681 125.23 3.34 -18.06
C ASP A 681 123.80 3.80 -18.41
N ASP A 682 123.39 3.76 -19.68
CA ASP A 682 122.01 4.09 -20.10
C ASP A 682 121.04 2.89 -20.05
N GLY A 683 121.54 1.71 -19.67
CA GLY A 683 120.80 0.45 -19.60
C GLY A 683 120.71 -0.29 -20.94
N ARG A 684 121.33 0.22 -22.02
CA ARG A 684 121.28 -0.37 -23.36
C ARG A 684 122.68 -0.61 -23.90
N ASN A 685 122.98 -1.87 -24.17
CA ASN A 685 124.28 -2.28 -24.73
C ASN A 685 125.48 -1.83 -23.87
N ASP A 686 125.30 -1.79 -22.54
CA ASP A 686 126.37 -1.44 -21.60
C ASP A 686 127.38 -2.57 -21.38
N THR A 687 126.99 -3.79 -21.75
CA THR A 687 127.85 -4.96 -21.62
C THR A 687 127.85 -5.76 -22.92
N PHE A 688 128.92 -6.50 -23.14
CA PHE A 688 129.15 -7.27 -24.34
C PHE A 688 129.42 -8.75 -24.05
N GLY A 689 128.64 -9.61 -24.70
CA GLY A 689 128.93 -11.03 -24.82
C GLY A 689 127.88 -11.79 -25.64
N PRO A 690 128.09 -13.09 -25.87
CA PRO A 690 127.20 -13.94 -26.67
C PRO A 690 125.88 -14.26 -25.93
N ILE A 691 124.77 -14.23 -26.67
CA ILE A 691 123.40 -14.55 -26.19
C ILE A 691 122.99 -15.91 -26.74
N ALA A 692 122.69 -16.84 -25.84
CA ALA A 692 122.19 -18.18 -26.17
C ALA A 692 120.71 -18.31 -25.76
N ALA A 693 119.82 -18.55 -26.73
CA ALA A 693 118.42 -18.91 -26.47
C ALA A 693 118.23 -20.43 -26.27
N CYS A 694 119.33 -21.17 -26.21
CA CYS A 694 119.41 -22.62 -26.06
C CYS A 694 120.51 -22.99 -25.05
N ALA A 695 120.39 -24.16 -24.40
CA ALA A 695 121.32 -24.61 -23.37
C ALA A 695 122.68 -25.00 -23.98
N VAL A 696 123.77 -24.43 -23.45
CA VAL A 696 125.15 -24.69 -23.88
C VAL A 696 126.01 -25.13 -22.67
N SER A 697 127.00 -25.99 -22.89
CA SER A 697 127.95 -26.49 -21.87
C SER A 697 129.41 -26.22 -22.28
N ASP A 698 130.39 -26.39 -21.39
CA ASP A 698 131.81 -26.07 -21.64
C ASP A 698 132.04 -24.68 -22.26
N PHE A 699 131.29 -23.69 -21.77
CA PHE A 699 131.33 -22.33 -22.30
C PHE A 699 132.59 -21.60 -21.85
N ARG A 700 133.23 -20.88 -22.77
CA ARG A 700 134.32 -19.97 -22.48
C ARG A 700 134.28 -18.82 -23.46
N PHE A 701 134.18 -17.60 -22.94
CA PHE A 701 134.19 -16.36 -23.68
C PHE A 701 135.37 -15.52 -23.24
N GLN A 702 136.15 -15.04 -24.21
CA GLN A 702 137.38 -14.30 -23.96
C GLN A 702 137.43 -13.08 -24.87
N VAL A 703 137.85 -11.96 -24.32
CA VAL A 703 138.05 -10.70 -25.04
C VAL A 703 139.50 -10.25 -24.88
N TYR A 704 140.10 -9.82 -25.98
CA TYR A 704 141.50 -9.43 -26.07
C TYR A 704 141.65 -7.99 -26.57
N SER A 705 142.61 -7.27 -26.01
CA SER A 705 143.05 -5.97 -26.53
C SER A 705 143.67 -6.10 -27.92
N ARG A 706 143.81 -4.96 -28.63
CA ARG A 706 144.46 -4.88 -29.95
C ARG A 706 145.89 -5.45 -29.99
N TRP A 707 146.57 -5.52 -28.85
CA TRP A 707 147.93 -6.04 -28.73
C TRP A 707 147.97 -7.51 -28.24
N GLY A 708 146.82 -8.18 -28.14
CA GLY A 708 146.72 -9.59 -27.78
C GLY A 708 146.68 -9.90 -26.29
N ALA A 709 146.71 -8.88 -25.41
CA ALA A 709 146.52 -9.09 -23.97
C ALA A 709 145.05 -9.42 -23.66
N LEU A 710 144.79 -10.47 -22.86
CA LEU A 710 143.45 -10.84 -22.39
C LEU A 710 142.91 -9.77 -21.44
N VAL A 711 141.75 -9.20 -21.77
CA VAL A 711 141.13 -8.12 -20.98
C VAL A 711 139.83 -8.54 -20.29
N PHE A 712 139.20 -9.63 -20.74
CA PHE A 712 138.04 -10.21 -20.08
C PHE A 712 137.95 -11.70 -20.36
N GLU A 713 137.49 -12.47 -19.37
CA GLU A 713 137.18 -13.88 -19.53
C GLU A 713 135.95 -14.23 -18.69
N ALA A 714 135.05 -15.02 -19.29
CA ALA A 714 133.91 -15.63 -18.64
C ALA A 714 133.80 -17.11 -19.01
N THR A 715 133.51 -17.96 -18.04
CA THR A 715 133.29 -19.41 -18.25
C THR A 715 131.81 -19.81 -18.15
N GLU A 716 130.91 -18.84 -18.00
CA GLU A 716 129.47 -19.05 -17.92
C GLU A 716 128.72 -18.08 -18.86
N PRO A 717 127.67 -18.52 -19.58
CA PRO A 717 126.84 -17.64 -20.39
C PRO A 717 126.13 -16.56 -19.55
N GLY A 718 125.90 -15.39 -20.12
CA GLY A 718 125.25 -14.26 -19.43
C GLY A 718 126.20 -13.35 -18.65
N HIS A 719 127.48 -13.71 -18.54
CA HIS A 719 128.53 -12.86 -17.96
C HIS A 719 129.24 -12.07 -19.05
N PHE A 720 128.98 -10.77 -19.09
CA PHE A 720 129.35 -9.89 -20.19
C PHE A 720 130.42 -8.88 -19.78
N TRP A 721 131.24 -8.49 -20.75
CA TRP A 721 132.31 -7.51 -20.57
C TRP A 721 131.75 -6.09 -20.58
N ASP A 722 132.10 -5.28 -19.60
CA ASP A 722 131.64 -3.89 -19.40
C ASP A 722 132.56 -2.83 -20.04
N GLY A 723 133.59 -3.25 -20.78
CA GLY A 723 134.57 -2.34 -21.39
C GLY A 723 135.67 -1.86 -20.43
N ASN A 724 135.75 -2.39 -19.20
CA ASN A 724 136.78 -2.06 -18.22
C ASN A 724 137.84 -3.16 -18.10
N PHE A 725 139.04 -2.80 -17.64
CA PHE A 725 140.08 -3.75 -17.24
C PHE A 725 140.76 -3.26 -15.96
N HIS A 726 140.77 -4.09 -14.91
CA HIS A 726 141.30 -3.76 -13.58
C HIS A 726 140.71 -2.45 -13.01
N GLY A 727 139.39 -2.27 -13.18
CA GLY A 727 138.64 -1.12 -12.69
C GLY A 727 138.91 0.19 -13.45
N ARG A 728 139.64 0.16 -14.56
CA ARG A 728 139.89 1.33 -15.42
C ARG A 728 139.23 1.16 -16.79
N PRO A 729 138.65 2.23 -17.35
CA PRO A 729 138.09 2.18 -18.69
C PRO A 729 139.17 1.94 -19.75
N LEU A 730 138.98 0.90 -20.57
CA LEU A 730 139.79 0.69 -21.76
C LEU A 730 139.40 1.65 -22.90
N PRO A 731 140.34 2.03 -23.79
CA PRO A 731 140.08 2.98 -24.86
C PRO A 731 139.03 2.46 -25.85
N ALA A 732 138.23 3.36 -26.43
CA ALA A 732 137.37 3.04 -27.57
C ALA A 732 138.20 2.46 -28.73
N GLY A 733 137.66 1.42 -29.38
CA GLY A 733 138.38 0.70 -30.42
C GLY A 733 137.89 -0.73 -30.60
N LEU A 734 138.54 -1.46 -31.51
CA LEU A 734 138.23 -2.86 -31.78
C LEU A 734 138.95 -3.78 -30.80
N TYR A 735 138.17 -4.72 -30.26
CA TYR A 735 138.64 -5.81 -29.42
C TYR A 735 138.28 -7.13 -30.09
N ALA A 736 139.22 -8.06 -30.10
CA ALA A 736 138.97 -9.39 -30.63
C ALA A 736 138.32 -10.24 -29.55
N TRP A 737 137.35 -11.06 -29.93
CA TRP A 737 136.73 -12.01 -29.01
C TRP A 737 136.64 -13.40 -29.61
N ILE A 738 136.64 -14.39 -28.72
CA ILE A 738 136.41 -15.79 -29.05
C ILE A 738 135.48 -16.39 -28.00
N THR A 739 134.52 -17.18 -28.48
CA THR A 739 133.64 -17.99 -27.65
C THR A 739 133.76 -19.43 -28.10
N THR A 740 134.09 -20.32 -27.17
CA THR A 740 134.02 -21.77 -27.36
C THR A 740 132.92 -22.32 -26.48
N TYR A 741 132.09 -23.21 -27.02
CA TYR A 741 131.02 -23.86 -26.27
C TYR A 741 130.61 -25.18 -26.92
N GLN A 742 129.96 -26.05 -26.15
CA GLN A 742 129.33 -27.26 -26.64
C GLN A 742 127.83 -27.01 -26.83
N LEU A 743 127.34 -27.24 -28.04
CA LEU A 743 125.90 -27.35 -28.31
C LEU A 743 125.57 -28.83 -28.47
N GLY A 744 125.08 -29.45 -27.41
CA GLY A 744 125.00 -30.91 -27.32
C GLY A 744 126.39 -31.54 -27.20
N ARG A 745 126.83 -32.29 -28.23
CA ARG A 745 128.15 -32.96 -28.28
C ARG A 745 129.14 -32.31 -29.26
N GLU A 746 128.72 -31.27 -29.96
CA GLU A 746 129.55 -30.58 -30.94
C GLU A 746 130.23 -29.36 -30.32
N SER A 747 131.56 -29.33 -30.44
CA SER A 747 132.36 -28.17 -30.06
C SER A 747 132.21 -27.07 -31.10
N GLN A 748 131.66 -25.94 -30.68
CA GLN A 748 131.47 -24.75 -31.50
C GLN A 748 132.50 -23.70 -31.09
N ILE A 749 133.10 -23.05 -32.09
CA ILE A 749 134.00 -21.92 -31.91
C ILE A 749 133.46 -20.76 -32.74
N GLN A 750 133.06 -19.70 -32.07
CA GLN A 750 132.76 -18.42 -32.70
C GLN A 750 133.84 -17.42 -32.34
N LYS A 751 134.18 -16.57 -33.30
CA LYS A 751 135.17 -15.52 -33.12
C LYS A 751 134.73 -14.31 -33.93
N GLY A 752 135.07 -13.14 -33.44
CA GLY A 752 134.75 -11.90 -34.10
C GLY A 752 135.51 -10.74 -33.51
N GLU A 753 135.17 -9.55 -33.98
CA GLU A 753 135.61 -8.30 -33.40
C GLU A 753 134.38 -7.61 -32.81
N VAL A 754 134.58 -6.89 -31.71
CA VAL A 754 133.58 -6.00 -31.15
C VAL A 754 134.14 -4.58 -31.14
N LEU A 755 133.32 -3.63 -31.57
CA LEU A 755 133.62 -2.22 -31.43
C LEU A 755 133.16 -1.74 -30.04
N LEU A 756 134.12 -1.37 -29.18
CA LEU A 756 133.85 -0.63 -27.95
C LEU A 756 133.71 0.85 -28.28
N VAL A 757 132.51 1.40 -28.10
CA VAL A 757 132.19 2.82 -28.33
C VAL A 757 132.14 3.54 -26.99
N ARG A 758 132.85 4.67 -26.84
CA ARG A 758 132.80 5.53 -25.65
C ARG A 758 132.78 7.00 -26.03
#